data_AF-A0A6P7YP06-F1
#
_entry.id   AF-A0A6P7YP06-F1
#
_cell.length_a   1.000
_cell.length_b   1.000
_cell.length_c   1.000
_cell.angle_alpha   90.00
_cell.angle_beta   90.00
_cell.angle_gamma   90.00
#
_symmetry.space_group_name_H-M   'P 1'
#
loop_
_entity.id
_entity.type
_entity.pdbx_description
1 polymer ?
#
loop_
_entity_poly.entity_id
_entity_poly.type
_entity_poly.pdbx_seq_one_letter_code
_entity_poly.pdbx_strand_id
1 'polypeptide(L)'
;MSIQEIGHFYPHKIGKVAAHVPDLVVYGDHTKELPSVEEFNGVLLFADISGFTALTETFSRTCKKGYGADQLTRTLNKYIGDIVHHVLMSGGDILNFAGDAMLALWKVERKQMSDVITLAAKCSMDIQEDCGVRDTKVGIELRVKIGISAGRLSKIVMGINGKDYFVVTGRAVDEVRLAEGLAEASEIILSPNAWELSNRTIIVTEKIENERAVKHQSSALSIRLHSQRNSFPFYMVQAWAFLLDPRDEAFITITLKVCQSQQDTAWQMLQFIKEEPSFDLEGYIEEYGSHVTHEEYAEEYCRKASGISPNPELEATLRKYVMGTVLQKIDDGQPLEYLSEMRPVTILFLNLQLKENTNADLQCSIMQSTGWCITKFIEKYKGKINKVFMFDKGCTFLCLFGLPGDKQEDECSHAVRSAFNIHQFCSEELLKVKTVSIGVTSGPVFCGVVGHPFRHEYTVIGRKVNLAARLMMYYPGIVSCDEETYRDSKLPPYFFNELPEKVMKGVANPGTIYQYLGNKEKTTIGKSYLSTERNPNYPLLGREKEIEVFNIALKRFINCKSSIQLNCHRAIIYEGPSGYGKSLLLAEINFLTVRQGHRVVAMELAKMNKTQPLYTMQTLMAMFLRIDVCKGYAEREKVLQNKIPGADNEKLLCLLNSLFLVKFPFSQEVSLMDPETIVKERDKFLINVLQQATEKEPLVFIIDQAHYIDMPSWDFLAEVFFTVPIFLVMAQSPFRFEHSVYPSALKIMKSKKTFYIQVKELSSSVIPDLACQTLGVISIPKELELLLIERSYGIPYYCEELLRSLYLNDIIELQPLQEDAEDDMDIILNKSPKFLKNFNALGLWKKHIESQKSASQWQLMNPRKVMSLEDRDQETILFTCNITDTGNLQNIPLPFTLKGIALAQLDYMSPTEQIVVKTAAVIGQTFTTKLLHFIIPKGSEKKLAPTLMSLVKSRIIECAARKKVVRSPTLYETDTKNTKFCFCDVSPDETPESGERGEEKGKGIEMEEEEA
;
A
#
# COMPACT_ATOMS: atom_id res chain seq x y z
N MET A 1 -5.87 -25.91 -16.57
CA MET A 1 -7.31 -26.11 -16.32
C MET A 1 -7.89 -24.84 -15.71
N SER A 2 -9.14 -24.49 -16.02
CA SER A 2 -9.82 -23.36 -15.36
C SER A 2 -10.35 -23.81 -14.00
N ILE A 3 -10.06 -23.02 -12.98
CA ILE A 3 -10.30 -23.26 -11.54
C ILE A 3 -11.78 -23.44 -11.13
N GLN A 4 -12.74 -23.35 -12.05
CA GLN A 4 -14.14 -23.75 -11.78
C GLN A 4 -14.29 -25.25 -11.42
N GLU A 5 -13.26 -26.08 -11.66
CA GLU A 5 -13.19 -27.48 -11.23
C GLU A 5 -12.60 -27.68 -9.80
N ILE A 6 -12.31 -26.62 -9.03
CA ILE A 6 -11.74 -26.73 -7.66
C ILE A 6 -12.67 -27.48 -6.68
N GLY A 7 -13.97 -27.57 -6.97
CA GLY A 7 -14.92 -28.32 -6.15
C GLY A 7 -14.64 -29.82 -6.05
N HIS A 8 -13.88 -30.40 -6.99
CA HIS A 8 -13.60 -31.85 -7.04
C HIS A 8 -12.30 -32.28 -6.34
N PHE A 9 -11.39 -31.35 -6.01
CA PHE A 9 -10.06 -31.71 -5.50
C PHE A 9 -9.96 -31.86 -3.97
N TYR A 10 -10.96 -31.40 -3.22
CA TYR A 10 -10.96 -31.48 -1.76
C TYR A 10 -12.26 -32.08 -1.25
N PRO A 11 -12.22 -33.27 -0.62
CA PRO A 11 -13.42 -33.85 -0.01
C PRO A 11 -13.90 -33.02 1.20
N HIS A 12 -13.01 -32.28 1.85
CA HIS A 12 -13.29 -31.58 3.12
C HIS A 12 -12.67 -30.18 3.20
N LYS A 13 -13.24 -29.31 4.06
CA LYS A 13 -12.75 -27.94 4.29
C LYS A 13 -11.30 -27.89 4.80
N ILE A 14 -10.93 -28.83 5.67
CA ILE A 14 -9.58 -28.91 6.24
C ILE A 14 -8.50 -29.07 5.15
N GLY A 15 -8.76 -29.80 4.07
CA GLY A 15 -7.83 -29.93 2.94
C GLY A 15 -7.56 -28.59 2.23
N LYS A 16 -8.58 -27.71 2.13
CA LYS A 16 -8.40 -26.35 1.60
C LYS A 16 -7.54 -25.49 2.52
N VAL A 17 -7.68 -25.63 3.84
CA VAL A 17 -6.83 -24.93 4.82
C VAL A 17 -5.39 -25.49 4.75
N ALA A 18 -5.23 -26.81 4.65
CA ALA A 18 -3.94 -27.48 4.59
C ALA A 18 -3.14 -27.11 3.32
N ALA A 19 -3.80 -26.76 2.22
CA ALA A 19 -3.14 -26.27 1.01
C ALA A 19 -2.27 -25.00 1.25
N HIS A 20 -2.59 -24.22 2.29
CA HIS A 20 -1.88 -22.99 2.64
C HIS A 20 -0.63 -23.16 3.50
N VAL A 21 -0.40 -24.36 4.03
CA VAL A 21 0.70 -24.65 4.97
C VAL A 21 1.50 -25.85 4.48
N PRO A 22 2.82 -25.94 4.76
CA PRO A 22 3.64 -27.10 4.41
C PRO A 22 3.31 -28.33 5.26
N ASP A 23 3.72 -29.51 4.80
CA ASP A 23 3.58 -30.77 5.53
C ASP A 23 4.35 -30.74 6.86
N LEU A 24 5.46 -30.00 6.91
CA LEU A 24 6.22 -29.71 8.14
C LEU A 24 5.36 -29.08 9.26
N VAL A 25 4.28 -28.38 8.91
CA VAL A 25 3.30 -27.81 9.84
C VAL A 25 2.09 -28.74 9.98
N VAL A 26 1.55 -29.27 8.88
CA VAL A 26 0.34 -30.12 8.92
C VAL A 26 0.54 -31.32 9.84
N TYR A 27 1.65 -32.04 9.66
CA TYR A 27 2.00 -33.24 10.44
C TYR A 27 3.00 -32.93 11.57
N GLY A 28 3.14 -31.66 11.95
CA GLY A 28 3.99 -31.23 13.05
C GLY A 28 3.44 -31.65 14.42
N ASP A 29 4.31 -31.64 15.43
CA ASP A 29 3.91 -31.82 16.82
C ASP A 29 3.27 -30.52 17.37
N HIS A 30 1.94 -30.53 17.48
CA HIS A 30 1.12 -29.42 17.98
C HIS A 30 0.92 -29.44 19.50
N THR A 31 1.49 -30.41 20.22
CA THR A 31 1.35 -30.51 21.68
C THR A 31 2.32 -29.61 22.44
N LYS A 32 3.37 -29.12 21.77
CA LYS A 32 4.40 -28.25 22.36
C LYS A 32 3.86 -26.86 22.65
N GLU A 33 4.21 -26.32 23.82
CA GLU A 33 3.94 -24.92 24.14
C GLU A 33 4.73 -23.97 23.23
N LEU A 34 4.10 -22.86 22.83
CA LEU A 34 4.72 -21.84 21.99
C LEU A 34 5.36 -20.73 22.86
N PRO A 35 6.52 -20.18 22.45
CA PRO A 35 7.22 -20.50 21.21
C PRO A 35 8.08 -21.77 21.34
N SER A 36 8.25 -22.53 20.25
CA SER A 36 8.93 -23.83 20.27
C SER A 36 10.02 -23.95 19.21
N VAL A 37 11.02 -24.80 19.50
CA VAL A 37 12.14 -25.11 18.60
C VAL A 37 12.20 -26.62 18.39
N GLU A 38 12.34 -27.05 17.13
CA GLU A 38 12.55 -28.44 16.75
C GLU A 38 13.74 -28.53 15.79
N GLU A 39 14.69 -29.42 16.07
CA GLU A 39 15.85 -29.64 15.22
C GLU A 39 15.70 -30.92 14.39
N PHE A 40 16.15 -30.86 13.14
CA PHE A 40 16.13 -31.98 12.21
C PHE A 40 17.24 -31.82 11.16
N ASN A 41 17.39 -32.82 10.30
CA ASN A 41 18.28 -32.72 9.14
C ASN A 41 17.43 -32.65 7.86
N GLY A 42 17.93 -31.99 6.84
CA GLY A 42 17.23 -31.92 5.57
C GLY A 42 18.08 -31.38 4.43
N VAL A 43 17.55 -31.57 3.23
CA VAL A 43 18.03 -30.99 1.98
C VAL A 43 17.08 -29.85 1.60
N LEU A 44 17.63 -28.69 1.30
CA LEU A 44 16.89 -27.52 0.85
C LEU A 44 17.14 -27.28 -0.63
N LEU A 45 16.08 -26.95 -1.35
CA LEU A 45 16.13 -26.41 -2.70
C LEU A 45 15.54 -25.01 -2.66
N PHE A 46 16.28 -24.03 -3.17
CA PHE A 46 15.82 -22.67 -3.33
C PHE A 46 15.78 -22.35 -4.82
N ALA A 47 14.58 -22.08 -5.34
CA ALA A 47 14.36 -21.75 -6.74
C ALA A 47 13.95 -20.28 -6.87
N ASP A 48 14.78 -19.48 -7.53
CA ASP A 48 14.50 -18.07 -7.85
C ASP A 48 14.04 -17.93 -9.32
N ILE A 49 12.96 -17.19 -9.54
CA ILE A 49 12.32 -17.03 -10.84
C ILE A 49 12.67 -15.65 -11.41
N SER A 50 13.62 -15.64 -12.34
CA SER A 50 13.99 -14.45 -13.12
C SER A 50 12.90 -14.09 -14.13
N GLY A 51 12.70 -12.79 -14.36
CA GLY A 51 11.67 -12.25 -15.27
C GLY A 51 10.28 -12.06 -14.62
N PHE A 52 10.10 -12.60 -13.41
CA PHE A 52 8.85 -12.55 -12.66
C PHE A 52 8.38 -11.13 -12.34
N THR A 53 9.29 -10.29 -11.83
CA THR A 53 8.96 -8.89 -11.51
C THR A 53 8.58 -8.11 -12.78
N ALA A 54 9.31 -8.32 -13.89
CA ALA A 54 9.00 -7.69 -15.17
C ALA A 54 7.63 -8.12 -15.71
N LEU A 55 7.24 -9.38 -15.48
CA LEU A 55 5.91 -9.89 -15.82
C LEU A 55 4.82 -9.14 -15.05
N THR A 56 4.98 -8.97 -13.74
CA THR A 56 4.01 -8.21 -12.93
C THR A 56 3.90 -6.75 -13.35
N GLU A 57 5.00 -6.10 -13.70
CA GLU A 57 5.00 -4.72 -14.20
C GLU A 57 4.29 -4.60 -15.54
N THR A 58 4.54 -5.54 -16.44
CA THR A 58 3.94 -5.54 -17.77
C THR A 58 2.45 -5.78 -17.68
N PHE A 59 1.98 -6.73 -16.87
CA PHE A 59 0.54 -6.87 -16.61
C PHE A 59 -0.05 -5.65 -15.90
N SER A 60 0.71 -4.97 -15.04
CA SER A 60 0.25 -3.72 -14.40
C SER A 60 0.07 -2.58 -15.41
N ARG A 61 0.97 -2.44 -16.40
CA ARG A 61 0.94 -1.38 -17.43
C ARG A 61 -0.01 -1.68 -18.58
N THR A 62 -0.08 -2.93 -19.03
CA THR A 62 -0.76 -3.30 -20.30
C THR A 62 -2.25 -3.54 -20.16
N CYS A 63 -2.81 -3.52 -18.93
CA CYS A 63 -4.18 -3.91 -18.69
C CYS A 63 -5.20 -2.80 -18.98
N LYS A 64 -5.40 -2.58 -20.29
CA LYS A 64 -6.40 -1.70 -20.91
C LYS A 64 -7.86 -2.05 -20.57
N LYS A 65 -8.15 -3.16 -19.86
CA LYS A 65 -9.52 -3.66 -19.59
C LYS A 65 -9.77 -4.16 -18.15
N GLY A 66 -8.87 -3.91 -17.18
CA GLY A 66 -9.11 -4.29 -15.77
C GLY A 66 -8.91 -5.77 -15.40
N TYR A 67 -8.72 -6.69 -16.36
CA TYR A 67 -8.46 -8.13 -16.13
C TYR A 67 -7.00 -8.50 -15.82
N GLY A 68 -6.17 -7.54 -15.42
CA GLY A 68 -4.73 -7.74 -15.30
C GLY A 68 -4.31 -8.63 -14.16
N ALA A 69 -4.98 -8.49 -13.01
CA ALA A 69 -4.76 -9.37 -11.88
C ALA A 69 -5.09 -10.82 -12.26
N ASP A 70 -6.23 -11.07 -12.90
CA ASP A 70 -6.66 -12.42 -13.27
C ASP A 70 -5.71 -13.11 -14.27
N GLN A 71 -5.28 -12.38 -15.30
CA GLN A 71 -4.34 -12.92 -16.29
C GLN A 71 -2.96 -13.17 -15.68
N LEU A 72 -2.49 -12.27 -14.82
CA LEU A 72 -1.26 -12.46 -14.06
C LEU A 72 -1.36 -13.70 -13.19
N THR A 73 -2.39 -13.82 -12.35
CA THR A 73 -2.63 -14.98 -11.48
C THR A 73 -2.63 -16.28 -12.28
N ARG A 74 -3.35 -16.36 -13.40
CA ARG A 74 -3.42 -17.59 -14.20
C ARG A 74 -2.07 -17.98 -14.81
N THR A 75 -1.35 -17.01 -15.36
CA THR A 75 -0.03 -17.26 -15.97
C THR A 75 0.97 -17.71 -14.92
N LEU A 76 0.94 -17.04 -13.77
CA LEU A 76 1.85 -17.23 -12.66
C LEU A 76 1.58 -18.55 -11.92
N ASN A 77 0.32 -18.87 -11.64
CA ASN A 77 -0.07 -20.15 -11.03
C ASN A 77 0.15 -21.34 -11.96
N LYS A 78 0.08 -21.14 -13.29
CA LYS A 78 0.47 -22.19 -14.23
C LYS A 78 1.97 -22.46 -14.12
N TYR A 79 2.80 -21.42 -14.22
CA TYR A 79 4.24 -21.57 -14.19
C TYR A 79 4.76 -22.11 -12.84
N ILE A 80 4.37 -21.48 -11.73
CA ILE A 80 4.75 -21.93 -10.39
C ILE A 80 4.12 -23.29 -10.08
N GLY A 81 2.90 -23.54 -10.57
CA GLY A 81 2.22 -24.82 -10.40
C GLY A 81 3.02 -25.98 -11.00
N ASP A 82 3.58 -25.81 -12.19
CA ASP A 82 4.42 -26.82 -12.85
C ASP A 82 5.68 -27.12 -11.99
N ILE A 83 6.38 -26.10 -11.48
CA ILE A 83 7.56 -26.28 -10.60
C ILE A 83 7.17 -26.99 -9.29
N VAL A 84 6.10 -26.54 -8.64
CA VAL A 84 5.60 -27.15 -7.40
C VAL A 84 5.20 -28.61 -7.64
N HIS A 85 4.65 -28.92 -8.81
CA HIS A 85 4.30 -30.29 -9.17
C HIS A 85 5.54 -31.21 -9.19
N HIS A 86 6.64 -30.81 -9.85
CA HIS A 86 7.89 -31.59 -9.85
C HIS A 86 8.45 -31.82 -8.44
N VAL A 87 8.42 -30.79 -7.58
CA VAL A 87 8.89 -30.91 -6.20
C VAL A 87 8.03 -31.90 -5.41
N LEU A 88 6.70 -31.79 -5.50
CA LEU A 88 5.77 -32.68 -4.79
C LEU A 88 5.90 -34.14 -5.28
N MET A 89 6.01 -34.34 -6.59
CA MET A 89 6.20 -35.68 -7.18
C MET A 89 7.54 -36.31 -6.79
N SER A 90 8.55 -35.49 -6.50
CA SER A 90 9.84 -35.93 -5.97
C SER A 90 9.85 -36.07 -4.44
N GLY A 91 8.69 -35.99 -3.78
CA GLY A 91 8.56 -36.13 -2.31
C GLY A 91 9.04 -34.92 -1.50
N GLY A 92 9.21 -33.76 -2.12
CA GLY A 92 9.62 -32.53 -1.45
C GLY A 92 8.43 -31.75 -0.87
N ASP A 93 8.68 -31.01 0.21
CA ASP A 93 7.69 -30.14 0.88
C ASP A 93 8.02 -28.67 0.60
N ILE A 94 7.08 -27.94 -0.02
CA ILE A 94 7.25 -26.50 -0.27
C ILE A 94 7.00 -25.74 1.02
N LEU A 95 8.06 -25.18 1.61
CA LEU A 95 7.98 -24.44 2.86
C LEU A 95 7.31 -23.08 2.70
N ASN A 96 7.77 -22.26 1.75
CA ASN A 96 7.22 -20.92 1.54
C ASN A 96 7.44 -20.40 0.11
N PHE A 97 6.62 -19.41 -0.26
CA PHE A 97 6.77 -18.62 -1.49
C PHE A 97 7.20 -17.19 -1.13
N ALA A 98 8.43 -16.78 -1.42
CA ALA A 98 8.96 -15.46 -1.06
C ALA A 98 9.18 -14.60 -2.30
N GLY A 99 8.16 -13.83 -2.70
CA GLY A 99 8.24 -12.96 -3.87
C GLY A 99 8.40 -13.75 -5.17
N ASP A 100 9.58 -13.67 -5.76
CA ASP A 100 10.04 -14.37 -6.96
C ASP A 100 10.70 -15.73 -6.68
N ALA A 101 10.87 -16.11 -5.41
CA ALA A 101 11.51 -17.37 -5.04
C ALA A 101 10.59 -18.33 -4.27
N MET A 102 10.96 -19.61 -4.25
CA MET A 102 10.36 -20.63 -3.40
C MET A 102 11.42 -21.49 -2.71
N LEU A 103 11.11 -21.91 -1.48
CA LEU A 103 11.97 -22.78 -0.69
C LEU A 103 11.27 -24.13 -0.49
N ALA A 104 11.93 -25.21 -0.90
CA ALA A 104 11.50 -26.58 -0.70
C ALA A 104 12.43 -27.33 0.27
N LEU A 105 11.88 -28.33 0.95
CA LEU A 105 12.57 -29.14 1.96
C LEU A 105 12.29 -30.63 1.74
N TRP A 106 13.35 -31.43 1.81
CA TRP A 106 13.26 -32.87 2.10
C TRP A 106 13.79 -33.10 3.52
N LYS A 107 12.89 -33.33 4.48
CA LYS A 107 13.24 -33.65 5.88
C LYS A 107 13.61 -35.13 5.95
N VAL A 108 14.85 -35.42 6.35
CA VAL A 108 15.40 -36.78 6.26
C VAL A 108 16.34 -37.11 7.42
N GLU A 109 16.57 -38.40 7.66
CA GLU A 109 17.61 -38.82 8.58
C GLU A 109 19.00 -38.60 7.98
N ARG A 110 19.99 -38.40 8.86
CA ARG A 110 21.36 -38.11 8.42
C ARG A 110 21.96 -39.20 7.53
N LYS A 111 21.51 -40.46 7.67
CA LYS A 111 22.01 -41.60 6.88
C LYS A 111 21.58 -41.53 5.40
N GLN A 112 20.42 -40.94 5.12
CA GLN A 112 19.82 -40.87 3.78
C GLN A 112 20.21 -39.59 3.00
N MET A 113 20.99 -38.71 3.63
CA MET A 113 21.27 -37.38 3.10
C MET A 113 21.85 -37.41 1.67
N SER A 114 22.77 -38.35 1.40
CA SER A 114 23.41 -38.49 0.09
C SER A 114 22.41 -38.80 -1.02
N ASP A 115 21.49 -39.72 -0.77
CA ASP A 115 20.51 -40.18 -1.76
C ASP A 115 19.47 -39.09 -2.02
N VAL A 116 19.08 -38.37 -0.97
CA VAL A 116 18.11 -37.28 -1.04
C VAL A 116 18.70 -36.05 -1.75
N ILE A 117 19.99 -35.77 -1.59
CA ILE A 117 20.67 -34.74 -2.40
C ILE A 117 20.62 -35.12 -3.88
N THR A 118 20.79 -36.41 -4.21
CA THR A 118 20.70 -36.91 -5.58
C THR A 118 19.29 -36.75 -6.14
N LEU A 119 18.27 -37.07 -5.34
CA LEU A 119 16.87 -36.86 -5.69
C LEU A 119 16.55 -35.37 -5.93
N ALA A 120 16.99 -34.49 -5.03
CA ALA A 120 16.80 -33.04 -5.18
C ALA A 120 17.52 -32.50 -6.42
N ALA A 121 18.71 -33.01 -6.74
CA ALA A 121 19.43 -32.67 -7.96
C ALA A 121 18.70 -33.16 -9.22
N LYS A 122 18.13 -34.37 -9.19
CA LYS A 122 17.30 -34.89 -10.30
C LYS A 122 16.02 -34.07 -10.49
N CYS A 123 15.29 -33.79 -9.42
CA CYS A 123 14.14 -32.89 -9.43
C CYS A 123 14.51 -31.51 -10.01
N SER A 124 15.68 -30.98 -9.64
CA SER A 124 16.17 -29.70 -10.17
C SER A 124 16.43 -29.76 -11.68
N MET A 125 16.93 -30.89 -12.20
CA MET A 125 17.11 -31.08 -13.65
C MET A 125 15.77 -31.12 -14.38
N ASP A 126 14.78 -31.84 -13.85
CA ASP A 126 13.45 -31.94 -14.45
C ASP A 126 12.77 -30.55 -14.48
N ILE A 127 12.92 -29.76 -13.41
CA ILE A 127 12.48 -28.36 -13.38
C ILE A 127 13.19 -27.52 -14.44
N GLN A 128 14.50 -27.70 -14.64
CA GLN A 128 15.23 -26.95 -15.67
C GLN A 128 14.85 -27.37 -17.10
N GLU A 129 14.52 -28.64 -17.32
CA GLU A 129 14.08 -29.16 -18.62
C GLU A 129 12.70 -28.63 -19.01
N ASP A 130 11.74 -28.69 -18.09
CA ASP A 130 10.34 -28.31 -18.37
C ASP A 130 10.05 -26.82 -18.16
N CYS A 131 10.74 -26.19 -17.21
CA CYS A 131 10.46 -24.82 -16.76
C CYS A 131 11.66 -23.86 -16.86
N GLY A 132 12.85 -24.33 -17.24
CA GLY A 132 14.09 -23.56 -17.15
C GLY A 132 14.10 -22.29 -18.01
N VAL A 133 13.45 -22.32 -19.17
CA VAL A 133 13.20 -21.13 -20.02
C VAL A 133 11.78 -21.22 -20.59
N ARG A 134 10.95 -20.21 -20.35
CA ARG A 134 9.57 -20.20 -20.86
C ARG A 134 9.14 -18.81 -21.32
N ASP A 135 8.75 -18.71 -22.58
CA ASP A 135 8.14 -17.51 -23.12
C ASP A 135 6.70 -17.35 -22.64
N THR A 136 6.40 -16.16 -22.14
CA THR A 136 5.04 -15.77 -21.79
C THR A 136 4.35 -15.09 -22.98
N LYS A 137 3.00 -15.11 -22.98
CA LYS A 137 2.19 -14.45 -24.01
C LYS A 137 2.41 -12.93 -24.12
N VAL A 138 3.05 -12.33 -23.13
CA VAL A 138 3.39 -10.91 -23.07
C VAL A 138 4.84 -10.63 -23.48
N GLY A 139 5.54 -11.61 -24.06
CA GLY A 139 6.89 -11.43 -24.62
C GLY A 139 7.98 -11.36 -23.56
N ILE A 140 7.71 -11.85 -22.34
CA ILE A 140 8.69 -11.93 -21.26
C ILE A 140 9.10 -13.37 -21.09
N GLU A 141 10.40 -13.61 -21.13
CA GLU A 141 10.99 -14.91 -20.90
C GLU A 141 11.22 -15.11 -19.40
N LEU A 142 10.63 -16.17 -18.85
CA LEU A 142 10.85 -16.59 -17.46
C LEU A 142 11.97 -17.61 -17.41
N ARG A 143 12.85 -17.48 -16.41
CA ARG A 143 13.95 -18.43 -16.18
C ARG A 143 14.07 -18.79 -14.71
N VAL A 144 14.58 -19.98 -14.40
CA VAL A 144 14.75 -20.46 -13.02
C VAL A 144 16.22 -20.64 -12.68
N LYS A 145 16.59 -20.19 -11.47
CA LYS A 145 17.90 -20.41 -10.85
C LYS A 145 17.71 -21.32 -9.64
N ILE A 146 18.54 -22.34 -9.49
CA ILE A 146 18.36 -23.31 -8.40
C ILE A 146 19.63 -23.40 -7.56
N GLY A 147 19.48 -23.23 -6.25
CA GLY A 147 20.48 -23.55 -5.23
C GLY A 147 20.05 -24.77 -4.42
N ILE A 148 20.99 -25.69 -4.14
CA ILE A 148 20.77 -26.85 -3.28
C ILE A 148 21.73 -26.79 -2.08
N SER A 149 21.21 -27.00 -0.87
CA SER A 149 22.04 -27.19 0.33
C SER A 149 21.56 -28.39 1.14
N ALA A 150 22.39 -28.86 2.06
CA ALA A 150 22.03 -29.93 2.97
C ALA A 150 22.64 -29.68 4.35
N GLY A 151 21.95 -30.08 5.42
CA GLY A 151 22.51 -30.00 6.76
C GLY A 151 21.49 -30.04 7.89
N ARG A 152 21.94 -29.64 9.08
CA ARG A 152 21.08 -29.49 10.27
C ARG A 152 20.29 -28.19 10.17
N LEU A 153 19.00 -28.29 10.47
CA LEU A 153 18.02 -27.22 10.42
C LEU A 153 17.28 -27.16 11.76
N SER A 154 16.77 -25.98 12.09
CA SER A 154 15.85 -25.80 13.22
C SER A 154 14.57 -25.13 12.71
N LYS A 155 13.42 -25.72 13.03
CA LYS A 155 12.10 -25.09 12.89
C LYS A 155 11.78 -24.36 14.17
N ILE A 156 11.48 -23.07 14.05
CA ILE A 156 10.98 -22.21 15.11
C ILE A 156 9.50 -21.98 14.86
N VAL A 157 8.66 -22.13 15.88
CA VAL A 157 7.22 -21.79 15.81
C VAL A 157 6.92 -20.74 16.87
N MET A 158 6.21 -19.70 16.47
CA MET A 158 5.88 -18.53 17.29
C MET A 158 4.38 -18.27 17.30
N GLY A 159 3.83 -18.01 18.49
CA GLY A 159 2.44 -17.63 18.67
C GLY A 159 2.30 -16.12 18.91
N ILE A 160 1.85 -15.37 17.91
CA ILE A 160 1.72 -13.92 17.94
C ILE A 160 0.24 -13.54 17.83
N ASN A 161 -0.35 -13.11 18.95
CA ASN A 161 -1.74 -12.64 19.03
C ASN A 161 -2.79 -13.59 18.41
N GLY A 162 -2.72 -14.88 18.77
CA GLY A 162 -3.66 -15.90 18.25
C GLY A 162 -3.39 -16.35 16.81
N LYS A 163 -2.31 -15.88 16.19
CA LYS A 163 -1.77 -16.37 14.92
C LYS A 163 -0.43 -17.05 15.12
N ASP A 164 -0.19 -18.11 14.37
CA ASP A 164 1.04 -18.89 14.47
C ASP A 164 1.88 -18.67 13.22
N TYR A 165 3.20 -18.52 13.42
CA TYR A 165 4.18 -18.33 12.35
C TYR A 165 5.31 -19.33 12.57
N PHE A 166 5.81 -19.92 11.48
CA PHE A 166 6.96 -20.80 11.55
C PHE A 166 8.11 -20.25 10.69
N VAL A 167 9.34 -20.55 11.09
CA VAL A 167 10.55 -20.18 10.38
C VAL A 167 11.52 -21.35 10.43
N VAL A 168 12.16 -21.66 9.31
CA VAL A 168 13.29 -22.59 9.27
C VAL A 168 14.58 -21.77 9.27
N THR A 169 15.49 -22.11 10.18
CA THR A 169 16.80 -21.47 10.37
C THR A 169 17.91 -22.53 10.39
N GLY A 170 19.16 -22.07 10.29
CA GLY A 170 20.34 -22.91 10.33
C GLY A 170 21.27 -22.62 9.15
N ARG A 171 22.51 -23.12 9.26
CA ARG A 171 23.57 -22.85 8.28
C ARG A 171 23.19 -23.29 6.86
N ALA A 172 22.42 -24.36 6.71
CA ALA A 172 21.94 -24.80 5.39
C ALA A 172 20.99 -23.76 4.74
N VAL A 173 20.20 -23.02 5.51
CA VAL A 173 19.36 -21.92 4.98
C VAL A 173 20.21 -20.78 4.45
N ASP A 174 21.31 -20.44 5.13
CA ASP A 174 22.25 -19.43 4.63
C ASP A 174 22.97 -19.94 3.37
N GLU A 175 23.40 -21.20 3.37
CA GLU A 175 24.14 -21.82 2.26
C GLU A 175 23.31 -22.01 0.99
N VAL A 176 22.03 -22.41 1.08
CA VAL A 176 21.17 -22.58 -0.11
C VAL A 176 21.00 -21.26 -0.86
N ARG A 177 20.93 -20.16 -0.10
CA ARG A 177 20.79 -18.83 -0.65
C ARG A 177 22.08 -18.31 -1.27
N LEU A 178 23.23 -18.57 -0.64
CA LEU A 178 24.51 -18.27 -1.25
C LEU A 178 24.72 -19.08 -2.54
N ALA A 179 24.28 -20.34 -2.57
CA ALA A 179 24.31 -21.17 -3.77
C ALA A 179 23.44 -20.60 -4.90
N GLU A 180 22.19 -20.19 -4.62
CA GLU A 180 21.37 -19.50 -5.63
C GLU A 180 22.01 -18.20 -6.10
N GLY A 181 22.59 -17.41 -5.19
CA GLY A 181 23.22 -16.14 -5.54
C GLY A 181 24.40 -16.27 -6.53
N LEU A 182 25.02 -17.46 -6.58
CA LEU A 182 26.06 -17.84 -7.54
C LEU A 182 25.50 -18.40 -8.85
N ALA A 183 24.23 -18.82 -8.88
CA ALA A 183 23.61 -19.44 -10.03
C ALA A 183 23.25 -18.39 -11.10
N GLU A 184 23.60 -18.69 -12.35
CA GLU A 184 23.00 -18.02 -13.50
C GLU A 184 21.65 -18.66 -13.87
N ALA A 185 20.94 -18.03 -14.80
CA ALA A 185 19.67 -18.55 -15.26
C ALA A 185 19.85 -19.93 -15.92
N SER A 186 18.97 -20.86 -15.58
CA SER A 186 19.03 -22.27 -16.00
C SER A 186 20.16 -23.10 -15.38
N GLU A 187 20.82 -22.59 -14.32
CA GLU A 187 21.85 -23.31 -13.60
C GLU A 187 21.36 -23.90 -12.27
N ILE A 188 22.08 -24.94 -11.83
CA ILE A 188 21.88 -25.62 -10.54
C ILE A 188 23.22 -25.60 -9.80
N ILE A 189 23.25 -24.99 -8.62
CA ILE A 189 24.45 -24.87 -7.79
C ILE A 189 24.26 -25.64 -6.48
N LEU A 190 25.23 -26.48 -6.13
CA LEU A 190 25.28 -27.19 -4.85
C LEU A 190 26.18 -26.42 -3.88
N SER A 191 25.69 -26.22 -2.65
CA SER A 191 26.49 -25.65 -1.56
C SER A 191 27.68 -26.55 -1.22
N PRO A 192 28.74 -26.01 -0.58
CA PRO A 192 29.91 -26.81 -0.20
C PRO A 192 29.53 -28.04 0.63
N ASN A 193 28.61 -27.88 1.59
CA ASN A 193 28.18 -28.98 2.45
C ASN A 193 27.29 -29.99 1.70
N ALA A 194 26.43 -29.53 0.79
CA ALA A 194 25.67 -30.45 -0.07
C ALA A 194 26.60 -31.27 -0.95
N TRP A 195 27.61 -30.66 -1.57
CA TRP A 195 28.57 -31.38 -2.39
C TRP A 195 29.40 -32.39 -1.58
N GLU A 196 29.83 -32.02 -0.37
CA GLU A 196 30.55 -32.93 0.52
C GLU A 196 29.72 -34.15 0.95
N LEU A 197 28.42 -33.96 1.17
CA LEU A 197 27.49 -35.01 1.59
C LEU A 197 26.88 -35.80 0.42
N SER A 198 27.08 -35.35 -0.82
CA SER A 198 26.50 -35.96 -2.02
C SER A 198 27.28 -37.18 -2.52
N ASN A 199 26.61 -38.02 -3.29
CA ASN A 199 27.27 -39.09 -4.01
C ASN A 199 28.00 -38.58 -5.26
N ARG A 200 29.32 -38.39 -5.14
CA ARG A 200 30.19 -37.85 -6.19
C ARG A 200 30.33 -38.75 -7.43
N THR A 201 29.86 -40.00 -7.38
CA THR A 201 29.86 -40.88 -8.56
C THR A 201 28.67 -40.61 -9.48
N ILE A 202 27.59 -40.03 -8.94
CA ILE A 202 26.33 -39.79 -9.65
C ILE A 202 26.28 -38.35 -10.16
N ILE A 203 26.63 -37.40 -9.31
CA ILE A 203 26.50 -35.97 -9.60
C ILE A 203 27.79 -35.47 -10.28
N VAL A 204 27.68 -35.13 -11.57
CA VAL A 204 28.77 -34.52 -12.33
C VAL A 204 28.76 -33.01 -12.11
N THR A 205 29.92 -32.46 -11.75
CA THR A 205 30.02 -31.05 -11.36
C THR A 205 31.19 -30.33 -12.01
N GLU A 206 31.03 -29.02 -12.14
CA GLU A 206 32.06 -28.07 -12.56
C GLU A 206 32.44 -27.17 -11.38
N LYS A 207 33.73 -26.87 -11.27
CA LYS A 207 34.25 -26.01 -10.22
C LYS A 207 34.02 -24.55 -10.58
N ILE A 208 33.47 -23.79 -9.65
CA ILE A 208 33.32 -22.33 -9.78
C ILE A 208 34.62 -21.67 -9.30
N GLU A 209 35.14 -20.71 -10.05
CA GLU A 209 36.36 -20.01 -9.67
C GLU A 209 36.20 -19.28 -8.32
N ASN A 210 37.19 -19.40 -7.45
CA ASN A 210 37.24 -18.79 -6.11
C ASN A 210 36.13 -19.20 -5.11
N GLU A 211 35.27 -20.14 -5.49
CA GLU A 211 34.18 -20.62 -4.64
C GLU A 211 34.37 -22.10 -4.25
N ARG A 212 33.78 -22.49 -3.11
CA ARG A 212 33.72 -23.90 -2.68
C ARG A 212 32.44 -24.60 -3.14
N ALA A 213 31.45 -23.82 -3.56
CA ALA A 213 30.25 -24.34 -4.20
C ALA A 213 30.58 -24.92 -5.57
N VAL A 214 29.75 -25.82 -6.07
CA VAL A 214 29.95 -26.48 -7.35
C VAL A 214 28.71 -26.37 -8.22
N LYS A 215 28.92 -26.21 -9.52
CA LYS A 215 27.85 -26.18 -10.51
C LYS A 215 27.54 -27.60 -10.98
N HIS A 216 26.28 -27.99 -10.99
CA HIS A 216 25.86 -29.28 -11.56
C HIS A 216 25.91 -29.21 -13.09
N GLN A 217 26.58 -30.18 -13.73
CA GLN A 217 26.62 -30.25 -15.20
C GLN A 217 25.41 -31.01 -15.74
N SER A 218 24.55 -30.30 -16.47
CA SER A 218 23.47 -30.84 -17.28
C SER A 218 24.01 -31.33 -18.63
N SER A 219 24.78 -32.42 -18.63
CA SER A 219 25.04 -33.17 -19.87
C SER A 219 24.13 -34.38 -19.92
N ALA A 220 23.43 -34.58 -21.04
CA ALA A 220 22.36 -35.57 -21.25
C ALA A 220 22.78 -37.06 -21.11
N LEU A 221 23.92 -37.37 -20.48
CA LEU A 221 24.58 -38.68 -20.57
C LEU A 221 25.31 -39.16 -19.31
N SER A 222 25.07 -38.60 -18.12
CA SER A 222 25.84 -39.03 -16.94
C SER A 222 25.04 -39.12 -15.64
N ILE A 223 24.23 -40.17 -15.52
CA ILE A 223 24.13 -40.93 -14.27
C ILE A 223 24.69 -42.32 -14.59
N ARG A 224 26.00 -42.52 -14.39
CA ARG A 224 26.63 -43.86 -14.51
C ARG A 224 26.47 -44.58 -13.17
N LEU A 225 25.42 -45.38 -13.04
CA LEU A 225 25.26 -46.30 -11.92
C LEU A 225 25.74 -47.70 -12.33
N HIS A 226 26.73 -48.22 -11.62
CA HIS A 226 27.24 -49.59 -11.76
C HIS A 226 26.62 -50.47 -10.67
N SER A 227 26.04 -51.60 -11.04
CA SER A 227 25.76 -52.70 -10.10
C SER A 227 25.74 -54.05 -10.83
N GLN A 228 26.37 -55.04 -10.20
CA GLN A 228 26.44 -56.43 -10.65
C GLN A 228 25.21 -57.24 -10.20
N ARG A 229 24.85 -58.21 -11.05
CA ARG A 229 24.21 -59.53 -10.82
C ARG A 229 22.67 -59.62 -10.66
N ASN A 230 22.12 -60.35 -11.65
CA ASN A 230 21.08 -61.40 -11.63
C ASN A 230 19.68 -61.00 -11.12
N SER A 231 18.54 -61.25 -11.80
CA SER A 231 18.16 -62.34 -12.70
C SER A 231 16.79 -62.06 -13.36
N PHE A 232 16.59 -62.56 -14.59
CA PHE A 232 15.35 -62.71 -15.41
C PHE A 232 14.12 -63.29 -14.67
N PRO A 233 12.85 -63.25 -15.18
CA PRO A 233 12.41 -63.32 -16.61
C PRO A 233 11.28 -62.36 -17.07
N PHE A 234 11.34 -61.77 -18.29
CA PHE A 234 10.80 -62.27 -19.58
C PHE A 234 9.28 -62.50 -19.64
N TYR A 235 8.47 -61.45 -19.89
CA TYR A 235 7.21 -61.49 -20.67
C TYR A 235 6.83 -60.07 -21.15
N MET A 236 6.25 -59.97 -22.36
CA MET A 236 5.56 -58.80 -22.96
C MET A 236 6.28 -57.90 -24.00
N VAL A 237 7.04 -58.48 -24.94
CA VAL A 237 7.30 -57.85 -26.26
C VAL A 237 6.30 -58.37 -27.30
N GLN A 238 5.01 -58.05 -27.14
CA GLN A 238 4.01 -58.47 -28.13
C GLN A 238 2.97 -57.41 -28.53
N ALA A 239 3.14 -56.13 -28.19
CA ALA A 239 2.06 -55.15 -28.37
C ALA A 239 2.33 -53.92 -29.27
N TRP A 240 3.49 -53.75 -29.92
CA TRP A 240 3.78 -52.50 -30.66
C TRP A 240 4.30 -52.74 -32.10
N ALA A 241 3.57 -53.53 -32.89
CA ALA A 241 3.84 -53.75 -34.31
C ALA A 241 2.67 -53.32 -35.22
N PHE A 242 1.94 -52.24 -34.89
CA PHE A 242 0.75 -51.85 -35.69
C PHE A 242 0.64 -50.40 -36.13
N LEU A 243 1.66 -49.55 -35.95
CA LEU A 243 1.61 -48.18 -36.48
C LEU A 243 2.96 -47.81 -37.06
N LEU A 244 3.10 -47.89 -38.40
CA LEU A 244 3.77 -46.91 -39.29
C LEU A 244 3.76 -47.38 -40.78
N ASP A 245 3.54 -46.43 -41.68
CA ASP A 245 3.15 -46.51 -43.11
C ASP A 245 4.27 -47.09 -44.06
N PRO A 246 3.95 -47.99 -45.02
CA PRO A 246 4.94 -48.74 -45.82
C PRO A 246 5.37 -48.11 -47.16
N ARG A 247 5.57 -46.79 -47.27
CA ARG A 247 5.79 -46.14 -48.59
C ARG A 247 7.03 -45.26 -48.75
N ASP A 248 8.18 -45.73 -48.25
CA ASP A 248 9.46 -45.11 -48.64
C ASP A 248 10.57 -46.17 -48.85
N GLU A 249 10.62 -46.74 -50.06
CA GLU A 249 11.60 -47.77 -50.47
C GLU A 249 13.04 -47.22 -50.62
N ALA A 250 13.23 -45.90 -50.60
CA ALA A 250 14.54 -45.28 -50.78
C ALA A 250 15.44 -45.34 -49.53
N PHE A 251 14.87 -45.51 -48.33
CA PHE A 251 15.65 -45.56 -47.08
C PHE A 251 16.06 -46.98 -46.65
N ILE A 252 15.38 -48.00 -47.16
CA ILE A 252 15.66 -49.41 -46.83
C ILE A 252 16.98 -49.89 -47.47
N THR A 253 17.37 -49.33 -48.62
CA THR A 253 18.61 -49.77 -49.31
C THR A 253 19.88 -49.14 -48.72
N ILE A 254 19.79 -47.94 -48.12
CA ILE A 254 20.93 -47.32 -47.42
C ILE A 254 21.11 -47.94 -46.03
N THR A 255 20.02 -48.28 -45.35
CA THR A 255 20.06 -48.95 -44.05
C THR A 255 20.61 -50.39 -44.15
N LEU A 256 20.33 -51.11 -45.24
CA LEU A 256 20.82 -52.48 -45.44
C LEU A 256 22.27 -52.60 -45.91
N LYS A 257 22.89 -51.53 -46.45
CA LYS A 257 24.32 -51.57 -46.84
C LYS A 257 25.29 -51.18 -45.72
N VAL A 258 24.84 -50.43 -44.71
CA VAL A 258 25.69 -50.07 -43.56
C VAL A 258 25.73 -51.19 -42.51
N CYS A 259 24.71 -52.05 -42.43
CA CYS A 259 24.66 -53.15 -41.47
C CYS A 259 25.41 -54.44 -41.87
N GLN A 260 26.07 -54.51 -43.04
CA GLN A 260 26.78 -55.72 -43.49
C GLN A 260 28.30 -55.70 -43.33
N SER A 261 28.91 -54.66 -42.76
CA SER A 261 30.39 -54.64 -42.60
C SER A 261 30.92 -54.46 -41.19
N GLN A 262 30.10 -54.45 -40.13
CA GLN A 262 30.60 -54.56 -38.75
C GLN A 262 29.59 -55.28 -37.84
N GLN A 263 29.64 -56.62 -37.83
CA GLN A 263 28.76 -57.45 -37.01
C GLN A 263 29.16 -57.55 -35.53
N ASP A 264 30.25 -56.88 -35.09
CA ASP A 264 30.66 -56.85 -33.67
C ASP A 264 30.33 -55.53 -32.94
N THR A 265 29.93 -54.47 -33.64
CA THR A 265 29.60 -53.16 -33.02
C THR A 265 28.10 -52.92 -32.83
N ALA A 266 27.23 -53.60 -33.59
CA ALA A 266 25.78 -53.49 -33.43
C ALA A 266 25.25 -54.19 -32.15
N TRP A 267 25.87 -55.30 -31.73
CA TRP A 267 25.49 -56.00 -30.48
C TRP A 267 25.91 -55.22 -29.23
N GLN A 268 27.02 -54.46 -29.31
CA GLN A 268 27.43 -53.55 -28.23
C GLN A 268 26.62 -52.24 -28.22
N MET A 269 26.15 -51.76 -29.38
CA MET A 269 25.29 -50.56 -29.45
C MET A 269 23.82 -50.82 -29.09
N LEU A 270 23.27 -52.00 -29.38
CA LEU A 270 21.90 -52.38 -28.99
C LEU A 270 21.75 -52.78 -27.52
N GLN A 271 22.86 -53.04 -26.82
CA GLN A 271 22.89 -53.16 -25.36
C GLN A 271 22.96 -51.79 -24.66
N PHE A 272 23.05 -50.70 -25.44
CA PHE A 272 23.15 -49.31 -24.96
C PHE A 272 21.90 -48.45 -25.24
N ILE A 273 20.86 -49.01 -25.88
CA ILE A 273 19.65 -48.27 -26.24
C ILE A 273 18.44 -49.05 -25.72
N LYS A 274 17.72 -48.42 -24.78
CA LYS A 274 16.51 -48.88 -24.06
C LYS A 274 16.73 -49.95 -22.99
N GLU A 275 17.24 -49.51 -21.85
CA GLU A 275 16.58 -49.80 -20.58
C GLU A 275 16.58 -48.48 -19.77
N GLU A 276 15.39 -47.89 -19.59
CA GLU A 276 15.19 -46.87 -18.55
C GLU A 276 15.47 -47.56 -17.20
N PRO A 277 16.45 -47.11 -16.41
CA PRO A 277 16.64 -47.67 -15.08
C PRO A 277 15.44 -47.23 -14.23
N SER A 278 14.67 -48.20 -13.77
CA SER A 278 13.78 -48.03 -12.62
C SER A 278 14.66 -47.69 -11.41
N PHE A 279 14.95 -46.39 -11.22
CA PHE A 279 14.91 -45.87 -9.87
C PHE A 279 13.50 -46.18 -9.42
N ASP A 280 13.36 -47.23 -8.63
CA ASP A 280 12.11 -47.64 -8.06
C ASP A 280 11.70 -46.55 -7.07
N LEU A 281 11.13 -45.46 -7.59
CA LEU A 281 10.61 -44.36 -6.80
C LEU A 281 9.58 -44.93 -5.83
N GLU A 282 8.81 -45.93 -6.26
CA GLU A 282 7.83 -46.68 -5.47
C GLU A 282 8.52 -47.49 -4.35
N GLY A 283 9.54 -48.28 -4.64
CA GLY A 283 10.33 -49.02 -3.64
C GLY A 283 11.16 -48.13 -2.71
N TYR A 284 11.65 -46.98 -3.16
CA TYR A 284 12.32 -45.98 -2.34
C TYR A 284 11.33 -45.23 -1.43
N ILE A 285 10.13 -44.93 -1.95
CA ILE A 285 8.99 -44.42 -1.19
C ILE A 285 8.55 -45.44 -0.12
N GLU A 286 8.54 -46.74 -0.43
CA GLU A 286 8.19 -47.83 0.49
C GLU A 286 9.27 -48.08 1.56
N GLU A 287 10.56 -48.03 1.22
CA GLU A 287 11.67 -48.36 2.12
C GLU A 287 12.11 -47.19 3.02
N TYR A 288 11.99 -45.95 2.53
CA TYR A 288 12.56 -44.75 3.20
C TYR A 288 11.58 -43.57 3.32
N GLY A 289 10.39 -43.63 2.72
CA GLY A 289 9.34 -42.62 2.78
C GLY A 289 8.52 -42.60 4.07
N SER A 290 8.96 -43.21 5.17
CA SER A 290 8.19 -43.29 6.43
C SER A 290 7.92 -41.95 7.13
N HIS A 291 8.55 -40.85 6.69
CA HIS A 291 8.26 -39.49 7.18
C HIS A 291 7.14 -38.78 6.42
N VAL A 292 6.72 -39.34 5.27
CA VAL A 292 5.56 -38.92 4.50
C VAL A 292 4.68 -40.15 4.36
N THR A 293 3.63 -40.36 5.17
CA THR A 293 2.83 -41.60 5.25
C THR A 293 2.29 -42.10 3.89
N HIS A 294 3.03 -42.91 3.14
CA HIS A 294 2.59 -43.46 1.85
C HIS A 294 1.72 -44.69 2.12
N GLU A 295 0.40 -44.48 2.25
CA GLU A 295 -0.56 -45.53 1.89
C GLU A 295 -0.75 -45.48 0.37
N GLU A 296 -1.04 -46.64 -0.21
CA GLU A 296 -1.22 -46.91 -1.65
C GLU A 296 -1.83 -45.70 -2.39
N TYR A 297 -1.14 -45.26 -3.45
CA TYR A 297 -1.60 -44.19 -4.32
C TYR A 297 -3.05 -44.46 -4.77
N ALA A 298 -4.00 -43.71 -4.21
CA ALA A 298 -5.15 -43.34 -5.01
C ALA A 298 -4.63 -42.39 -6.09
N GLU A 299 -4.78 -42.75 -7.37
CA GLU A 299 -4.35 -41.99 -8.56
C GLU A 299 -4.85 -40.52 -8.63
N GLU A 300 -5.54 -40.01 -7.60
CA GLU A 300 -6.25 -38.72 -7.57
C GLU A 300 -5.49 -37.53 -6.90
N TYR A 301 -4.47 -37.73 -6.05
CA TYR A 301 -3.87 -36.61 -5.26
C TYR A 301 -2.33 -36.60 -5.23
N CYS A 302 -1.69 -35.46 -5.57
CA CYS A 302 -0.24 -35.28 -5.46
C CYS A 302 0.28 -34.93 -4.04
N ARG A 303 -0.62 -34.80 -3.05
CA ARG A 303 -0.27 -34.43 -1.66
C ARG A 303 -1.27 -35.00 -0.66
N LYS A 304 -0.79 -35.74 0.34
CA LYS A 304 -1.61 -36.40 1.38
C LYS A 304 -2.46 -35.44 2.19
N ALA A 305 -1.95 -34.23 2.43
CA ALA A 305 -2.68 -33.20 3.16
C ALA A 305 -4.01 -32.81 2.49
N SER A 306 -4.16 -33.08 1.18
CA SER A 306 -5.39 -32.80 0.42
C SER A 306 -6.54 -33.74 0.79
N GLY A 307 -6.23 -34.97 1.21
CA GLY A 307 -7.20 -36.02 1.57
C GLY A 307 -7.44 -36.15 3.08
N ILE A 308 -7.01 -35.18 3.90
CA ILE A 308 -7.18 -35.25 5.36
C ILE A 308 -8.67 -35.35 5.74
N SER A 309 -8.98 -36.33 6.58
CA SER A 309 -10.31 -36.51 7.15
C SER A 309 -10.67 -35.35 8.11
N PRO A 310 -11.96 -35.01 8.30
CA PRO A 310 -12.35 -33.88 9.14
C PRO A 310 -11.85 -34.03 10.57
N ASN A 311 -10.94 -33.16 10.99
CA ASN A 311 -10.41 -33.10 12.36
C ASN A 311 -10.51 -31.66 12.88
N PRO A 312 -11.50 -31.34 13.74
CA PRO A 312 -11.72 -29.98 14.24
C PRO A 312 -10.53 -29.38 15.00
N GLU A 313 -9.79 -30.20 15.76
CA GLU A 313 -8.65 -29.74 16.57
C GLU A 313 -7.46 -29.36 15.69
N LEU A 314 -7.16 -30.21 14.69
CA LEU A 314 -6.14 -29.93 13.70
C LEU A 314 -6.53 -28.72 12.85
N GLU A 315 -7.78 -28.65 12.38
CA GLU A 315 -8.26 -27.51 11.59
C GLU A 315 -8.14 -26.19 12.36
N ALA A 316 -8.53 -26.16 13.64
CA ALA A 316 -8.37 -24.99 14.50
C ALA A 316 -6.91 -24.54 14.63
N THR A 317 -5.97 -25.49 14.64
CA THR A 317 -4.54 -25.21 14.69
C THR A 317 -4.03 -24.67 13.35
N LEU A 318 -4.35 -25.31 12.22
CA LEU A 318 -3.91 -24.87 10.89
C LEU A 318 -4.47 -23.48 10.52
N ARG A 319 -5.69 -23.16 10.95
CA ARG A 319 -6.31 -21.83 10.77
C ARG A 319 -5.50 -20.68 11.40
N LYS A 320 -4.62 -20.96 12.38
CA LYS A 320 -3.76 -19.93 12.98
C LYS A 320 -2.63 -19.48 12.04
N TYR A 321 -2.23 -20.31 11.08
CA TYR A 321 -1.20 -19.98 10.08
C TYR A 321 -1.76 -19.28 8.83
N VAL A 322 -3.08 -19.35 8.63
CA VAL A 322 -3.74 -18.80 7.43
C VAL A 322 -4.32 -17.42 7.73
N MET A 323 -4.17 -16.49 6.79
CA MET A 323 -4.74 -15.15 6.92
C MET A 323 -6.27 -15.17 7.02
N GLY A 324 -6.83 -14.33 7.89
CA GLY A 324 -8.28 -14.29 8.14
C GLY A 324 -9.13 -13.99 6.90
N THR A 325 -8.63 -13.18 5.97
CA THR A 325 -9.31 -12.86 4.70
C THR A 325 -9.43 -14.08 3.79
N VAL A 326 -8.42 -14.95 3.79
CA VAL A 326 -8.42 -16.23 3.05
C VAL A 326 -9.40 -17.19 3.70
N LEU A 327 -9.35 -17.32 5.04
CA LEU A 327 -10.27 -18.18 5.79
C LEU A 327 -11.73 -17.79 5.57
N GLN A 328 -12.04 -16.50 5.59
CA GLN A 328 -13.39 -16.02 5.32
C GLN A 328 -13.91 -16.47 3.94
N LYS A 329 -13.07 -16.42 2.90
CA LYS A 329 -13.45 -16.90 1.56
C LYS A 329 -13.66 -18.42 1.52
N ILE A 330 -12.80 -19.18 2.21
CA ILE A 330 -12.94 -20.64 2.34
C ILE A 330 -14.27 -20.98 3.05
N ASP A 331 -14.58 -20.27 4.13
CA ASP A 331 -15.79 -20.49 4.93
C ASP A 331 -17.07 -20.11 4.18
N ASP A 332 -17.03 -19.03 3.42
CA ASP A 332 -18.12 -18.55 2.55
C ASP A 332 -18.26 -19.37 1.25
N GLY A 333 -17.39 -20.35 1.01
CA GLY A 333 -17.40 -21.17 -0.21
C GLY A 333 -17.07 -20.38 -1.49
N GLN A 334 -16.40 -19.24 -1.37
CA GLN A 334 -16.05 -18.38 -2.50
C GLN A 334 -14.73 -18.82 -3.15
N PRO A 335 -14.60 -18.70 -4.50
CA PRO A 335 -13.34 -18.91 -5.18
C PRO A 335 -12.23 -18.01 -4.64
N LEU A 336 -11.05 -18.60 -4.35
CA LEU A 336 -9.88 -17.86 -3.90
C LEU A 336 -9.33 -16.88 -4.96
N GLU A 337 -9.71 -17.07 -6.23
CA GLU A 337 -9.39 -16.12 -7.32
C GLU A 337 -9.91 -14.71 -7.01
N TYR A 338 -11.01 -14.56 -6.25
CA TYR A 338 -11.55 -13.26 -5.84
C TYR A 338 -10.66 -12.48 -4.86
N LEU A 339 -9.60 -13.09 -4.34
CA LEU A 339 -8.56 -12.41 -3.58
C LEU A 339 -7.46 -11.81 -4.48
N SER A 340 -7.48 -12.13 -5.78
CA SER A 340 -6.52 -11.62 -6.76
C SER A 340 -6.90 -10.20 -7.17
N GLU A 341 -6.11 -9.22 -6.76
CA GLU A 341 -6.32 -7.84 -7.16
C GLU A 341 -5.03 -7.02 -7.16
N MET A 342 -4.97 -6.03 -8.06
CA MET A 342 -3.95 -4.98 -8.03
C MET A 342 -4.41 -3.88 -7.09
N ARG A 343 -3.77 -3.72 -5.93
CA ARG A 343 -4.15 -2.72 -4.92
C ARG A 343 -2.95 -1.86 -4.50
N PRO A 344 -3.13 -0.55 -4.26
CA PRO A 344 -2.14 0.23 -3.53
C PRO A 344 -2.04 -0.22 -2.07
N VAL A 345 -0.86 -0.66 -1.63
CA VAL A 345 -0.56 -1.03 -0.24
C VAL A 345 0.64 -0.24 0.27
N THR A 346 0.82 -0.23 1.60
CA THR A 346 2.09 0.21 2.20
C THR A 346 2.80 -1.01 2.79
N ILE A 347 4.03 -1.22 2.33
CA ILE A 347 4.90 -2.33 2.73
C ILE A 347 5.85 -1.82 3.82
N LEU A 348 6.00 -2.60 4.89
CA LEU A 348 7.01 -2.41 5.92
C LEU A 348 7.83 -3.70 5.99
N PHE A 349 9.10 -3.59 5.60
CA PHE A 349 10.07 -4.67 5.67
C PHE A 349 11.03 -4.40 6.82
N LEU A 350 11.01 -5.24 7.85
CA LEU A 350 11.90 -5.16 9.01
C LEU A 350 12.94 -6.27 8.90
N ASN A 351 14.22 -5.93 9.02
CA ASN A 351 15.32 -6.89 9.17
C ASN A 351 16.02 -6.70 10.52
N LEU A 352 16.17 -7.82 11.25
CA LEU A 352 16.90 -7.92 12.50
C LEU A 352 18.19 -8.72 12.29
N GLN A 353 19.32 -8.03 12.24
CA GLN A 353 20.62 -8.71 12.20
C GLN A 353 21.02 -9.14 13.61
N LEU A 354 21.18 -10.45 13.82
CA LEU A 354 21.54 -11.02 15.11
C LEU A 354 23.06 -11.06 15.28
N LYS A 355 23.54 -11.05 16.53
CA LYS A 355 24.97 -11.25 16.82
C LYS A 355 25.41 -12.68 16.44
N GLU A 356 26.67 -12.83 16.05
CA GLU A 356 27.26 -14.14 15.71
C GLU A 356 27.12 -15.12 16.90
N ASN A 357 26.91 -16.41 16.62
CA ASN A 357 26.66 -17.50 17.59
C ASN A 357 25.33 -17.47 18.36
N THR A 358 24.29 -16.82 17.82
CA THR A 358 22.94 -16.89 18.41
C THR A 358 22.32 -18.28 18.13
N ASN A 359 22.06 -19.07 19.17
CA ASN A 359 21.40 -20.38 19.07
C ASN A 359 19.91 -20.25 18.73
N ALA A 360 19.29 -21.34 18.26
CA ALA A 360 17.89 -21.35 17.82
C ALA A 360 16.89 -20.92 18.92
N ASP A 361 17.13 -21.28 20.19
CA ASP A 361 16.26 -20.85 21.31
C ASP A 361 16.29 -19.34 21.54
N LEU A 362 17.46 -18.71 21.47
CA LEU A 362 17.58 -17.26 21.61
C LEU A 362 17.01 -16.55 20.38
N GLN A 363 17.20 -17.10 19.17
CA GLN A 363 16.54 -16.59 17.96
C GLN A 363 15.02 -16.63 18.15
N CYS A 364 14.48 -17.74 18.62
CA CYS A 364 13.07 -17.95 18.89
C CYS A 364 12.50 -16.91 19.87
N SER A 365 13.18 -16.68 21.01
CA SER A 365 12.78 -15.66 21.98
C SER A 365 12.77 -14.24 21.38
N ILE A 366 13.83 -13.87 20.62
CA ILE A 366 13.92 -12.56 19.98
C ILE A 366 12.80 -12.36 18.95
N MET A 367 12.55 -13.37 18.11
CA MET A 367 11.51 -13.29 17.08
C MET A 367 10.11 -13.20 17.71
N GLN A 368 9.84 -13.97 18.78
CA GLN A 368 8.59 -13.90 19.53
C GLN A 368 8.34 -12.51 20.12
N SER A 369 9.33 -11.94 20.82
CA SER A 369 9.22 -10.59 21.40
C SER A 369 9.06 -9.51 20.33
N THR A 370 9.76 -9.65 19.21
CA THR A 370 9.61 -8.73 18.06
C THR A 370 8.22 -8.85 17.46
N GLY A 371 7.70 -10.07 17.26
CA GLY A 371 6.36 -10.32 16.76
C GLY A 371 5.28 -9.63 17.59
N TRP A 372 5.34 -9.75 18.92
CA TRP A 372 4.42 -9.03 19.82
C TRP A 372 4.54 -7.51 19.71
N CYS A 373 5.77 -6.98 19.60
CA CYS A 373 6.01 -5.55 19.41
C CYS A 373 5.40 -5.04 18.10
N ILE A 374 5.66 -5.74 17.00
CA ILE A 374 5.13 -5.39 15.68
C ILE A 374 3.60 -5.31 15.76
N THR A 375 2.97 -6.39 16.22
CA THR A 375 1.51 -6.50 16.31
C THR A 375 0.90 -5.38 17.16
N LYS A 376 1.51 -5.05 18.31
CA LYS A 376 1.10 -3.93 19.16
C LYS A 376 1.04 -2.58 18.41
N PHE A 377 1.97 -2.33 17.49
CA PHE A 377 2.05 -1.06 16.76
C PHE A 377 1.31 -1.05 15.42
N ILE A 378 1.10 -2.19 14.76
CA ILE A 378 0.48 -2.23 13.43
C ILE A 378 -1.02 -2.55 13.47
N GLU A 379 -1.51 -3.38 14.41
CA GLU A 379 -2.91 -3.83 14.42
C GLU A 379 -3.92 -2.72 14.67
N LYS A 380 -3.54 -1.72 15.48
CA LYS A 380 -4.36 -0.50 15.69
C LYS A 380 -4.75 0.18 14.37
N TYR A 381 -3.92 0.00 13.34
CA TYR A 381 -4.10 0.59 12.02
C TYR A 381 -4.41 -0.48 10.95
N LYS A 382 -4.93 -1.64 11.37
CA LYS A 382 -5.24 -2.81 10.53
C LYS A 382 -4.05 -3.35 9.72
N GLY A 383 -2.82 -3.06 10.13
CA GLY A 383 -1.63 -3.68 9.56
C GLY A 383 -1.54 -5.14 9.97
N LYS A 384 -1.00 -6.00 9.08
CA LYS A 384 -0.85 -7.43 9.30
C LYS A 384 0.58 -7.89 8.99
N ILE A 385 1.08 -8.85 9.77
CA ILE A 385 2.27 -9.61 9.41
C ILE A 385 1.84 -10.60 8.32
N ASN A 386 2.43 -10.48 7.13
CA ASN A 386 2.14 -11.40 6.03
C ASN A 386 3.08 -12.61 6.08
N LYS A 387 4.39 -12.38 6.28
CA LYS A 387 5.41 -13.45 6.35
C LYS A 387 6.52 -13.13 7.33
N VAL A 388 7.12 -14.18 7.87
CA VAL A 388 8.35 -14.16 8.65
C VAL A 388 9.29 -15.18 8.04
N PHE A 389 10.54 -14.79 7.77
CA PHE A 389 11.53 -15.69 7.17
C PHE A 389 12.96 -15.23 7.49
N MET A 390 13.94 -16.13 7.34
CA MET A 390 15.36 -15.80 7.51
C MET A 390 15.94 -15.26 6.20
N PHE A 391 16.65 -14.13 6.28
CA PHE A 391 17.23 -13.45 5.12
C PHE A 391 18.52 -12.69 5.51
N ASP A 392 19.61 -12.85 4.75
CA ASP A 392 20.88 -12.10 4.85
C ASP A 392 21.38 -11.87 6.29
N LYS A 393 21.64 -12.98 7.00
CA LYS A 393 22.13 -13.02 8.39
C LYS A 393 21.15 -12.44 9.44
N GLY A 394 19.87 -12.35 9.11
CA GLY A 394 18.86 -11.79 10.00
C GLY A 394 17.47 -12.40 9.88
N CYS A 395 16.62 -12.08 10.85
CA CYS A 395 15.19 -12.38 10.80
C CYS A 395 14.47 -11.23 10.10
N THR A 396 13.66 -11.57 9.10
CA THR A 396 12.88 -10.60 8.33
C THR A 396 11.39 -10.75 8.58
N PHE A 397 10.72 -9.63 8.87
CA PHE A 397 9.26 -9.54 8.95
C PHE A 397 8.74 -8.70 7.78
N LEU A 398 7.79 -9.26 7.04
CA LEU A 398 7.02 -8.56 6.02
C LEU A 398 5.67 -8.17 6.60
N CYS A 399 5.50 -6.88 6.86
CA CYS A 399 4.25 -6.31 7.34
C CYS A 399 3.59 -5.48 6.23
N LEU A 400 2.26 -5.54 6.15
CA LEU A 400 1.49 -4.90 5.09
C LEU A 400 0.32 -4.12 5.68
N PHE A 401 0.09 -2.93 5.12
CA PHE A 401 -1.08 -2.10 5.37
C PHE A 401 -1.89 -1.98 4.08
N GLY A 402 -3.22 -2.08 4.20
CA GLY A 402 -4.12 -1.96 3.07
C GLY A 402 -4.33 -3.26 2.31
N LEU A 403 -4.26 -4.39 3.00
CA LEU A 403 -4.72 -5.67 2.47
C LEU A 403 -6.25 -5.65 2.26
N PRO A 404 -6.83 -6.61 1.51
CA PRO A 404 -8.27 -6.64 1.24
C PRO A 404 -9.13 -6.62 2.49
N GLY A 405 -9.96 -5.59 2.63
CA GLY A 405 -10.82 -5.35 3.80
C GLY A 405 -10.19 -4.47 4.88
N ASP A 406 -8.91 -4.12 4.73
CA ASP A 406 -8.12 -3.42 5.72
C ASP A 406 -7.62 -2.04 5.26
N LYS A 407 -8.01 -1.57 4.06
CA LYS A 407 -7.55 -0.27 3.53
C LYS A 407 -7.96 0.91 4.40
N GLN A 408 -7.02 1.83 4.67
CA GLN A 408 -7.24 3.07 5.44
C GLN A 408 -6.76 4.34 4.70
N GLU A 409 -7.30 5.51 5.05
CA GLU A 409 -6.98 6.81 4.40
C GLU A 409 -5.55 7.33 4.70
N ASP A 410 -4.99 7.03 5.89
CA ASP A 410 -3.71 7.60 6.39
C ASP A 410 -2.59 6.54 6.54
N GLU A 411 -2.62 5.46 5.77
CA GLU A 411 -1.73 4.30 5.94
C GLU A 411 -0.25 4.64 5.91
N CYS A 412 0.20 5.49 4.99
CA CYS A 412 1.61 5.85 4.88
C CYS A 412 2.13 6.48 6.18
N SER A 413 1.33 7.38 6.78
CA SER A 413 1.68 8.01 8.05
C SER A 413 1.72 7.00 9.21
N HIS A 414 0.77 6.07 9.26
CA HIS A 414 0.71 5.04 10.28
C HIS A 414 1.86 4.05 10.15
N ALA A 415 2.14 3.59 8.93
CA ALA A 415 3.20 2.63 8.65
C ALA A 415 4.58 3.16 9.02
N VAL A 416 4.93 4.39 8.62
CA VAL A 416 6.22 5.01 8.94
C VAL A 416 6.38 5.25 10.45
N ARG A 417 5.31 5.65 11.14
CA ARG A 417 5.33 5.83 12.61
C ARG A 417 5.44 4.51 13.34
N SER A 418 4.70 3.49 12.93
CA SER A 418 4.78 2.15 13.51
C SER A 418 6.17 1.56 13.26
N ALA A 419 6.74 1.73 12.07
CA ALA A 419 8.12 1.36 11.77
C ALA A 419 9.11 2.01 12.75
N PHE A 420 8.99 3.32 12.98
CA PHE A 420 9.86 4.01 13.94
C PHE A 420 9.74 3.47 15.37
N ASN A 421 8.51 3.26 15.86
CA ASN A 421 8.30 2.70 17.20
C ASN A 421 8.84 1.27 17.34
N ILE A 422 8.68 0.45 16.29
CA ILE A 422 9.25 -0.91 16.22
C ILE A 422 10.77 -0.85 16.22
N HIS A 423 11.35 0.05 15.41
CA HIS A 423 12.80 0.27 15.34
C HIS A 423 13.38 0.67 16.70
N GLN A 424 12.76 1.62 17.39
CA GLN A 424 13.17 2.04 18.73
C GLN A 424 13.11 0.90 19.73
N PHE A 425 11.96 0.20 19.81
CA PHE A 425 11.80 -0.93 20.72
C PHE A 425 12.84 -2.02 20.47
N CYS A 426 13.02 -2.44 19.21
CA CYS A 426 13.95 -3.51 18.87
C CYS A 426 15.42 -3.09 19.09
N SER A 427 15.73 -1.80 18.96
CA SER A 427 17.10 -1.29 19.16
C SER A 427 17.45 -1.11 20.64
N GLU A 428 16.47 -0.71 21.48
CA GLU A 428 16.69 -0.41 22.89
C GLU A 428 16.52 -1.64 23.79
N GLU A 429 15.49 -2.47 23.54
CA GLU A 429 15.10 -3.57 24.44
C GLU A 429 15.77 -4.91 24.09
N LEU A 430 16.21 -5.11 22.84
CA LEU A 430 16.77 -6.39 22.37
C LEU A 430 18.31 -6.34 22.31
N LEU A 431 18.97 -6.49 23.48
CA LEU A 431 20.44 -6.40 23.68
C LEU A 431 21.31 -7.28 22.74
N LYS A 432 20.75 -8.30 22.09
CA LYS A 432 21.44 -9.24 21.20
C LYS A 432 21.19 -8.99 19.70
N VAL A 433 20.39 -7.98 19.36
CA VAL A 433 20.25 -7.50 17.99
C VAL A 433 21.42 -6.54 17.71
N LYS A 434 22.13 -6.77 16.60
CA LYS A 434 23.25 -5.92 16.18
C LYS A 434 22.76 -4.69 15.44
N THR A 435 21.78 -4.88 14.56
CA THR A 435 21.28 -3.80 13.69
C THR A 435 19.82 -4.07 13.34
N VAL A 436 18.99 -3.05 13.49
CA VAL A 436 17.57 -3.04 13.09
C VAL A 436 17.44 -2.11 11.91
N SER A 437 16.91 -2.62 10.80
CA SER A 437 16.75 -1.85 9.57
C SER A 437 15.33 -2.00 9.05
N ILE A 438 14.68 -0.90 8.69
CA ILE A 438 13.31 -0.93 8.19
C ILE A 438 13.21 -0.15 6.87
N GLY A 439 12.64 -0.79 5.86
CA GLY A 439 12.27 -0.17 4.58
C GLY A 439 10.75 -0.06 4.49
N VAL A 440 10.24 1.14 4.21
CA VAL A 440 8.82 1.42 4.04
C VAL A 440 8.56 1.96 2.63
N THR A 441 7.65 1.36 1.89
CA THR A 441 7.31 1.84 0.53
C THR A 441 5.81 1.78 0.30
N SER A 442 5.29 2.67 -0.53
CA SER A 442 3.87 2.71 -0.83
C SER A 442 3.63 2.68 -2.34
N GLY A 443 2.69 1.85 -2.78
CA GLY A 443 2.29 1.83 -4.18
C GLY A 443 1.56 0.55 -4.59
N PRO A 444 1.34 0.38 -5.91
CA PRO A 444 0.57 -0.73 -6.42
C PRO A 444 1.33 -2.05 -6.30
N VAL A 445 0.63 -3.07 -5.83
CA VAL A 445 1.11 -4.44 -5.76
C VAL A 445 0.01 -5.38 -6.23
N PHE A 446 0.43 -6.55 -6.70
CA PHE A 446 -0.45 -7.69 -6.86
C PHE A 446 -0.64 -8.36 -5.49
N CYS A 447 -1.88 -8.57 -5.10
CA CYS A 447 -2.26 -9.37 -3.95
C CYS A 447 -3.04 -10.58 -4.46
N GLY A 448 -2.71 -11.81 -4.04
CA GLY A 448 -3.44 -12.98 -4.50
C GLY A 448 -2.89 -14.30 -3.97
N VAL A 449 -3.61 -15.38 -4.29
CA VAL A 449 -3.19 -16.75 -3.97
C VAL A 449 -2.32 -17.29 -5.09
N VAL A 450 -1.09 -17.66 -4.74
CA VAL A 450 -0.04 -18.09 -5.66
C VAL A 450 0.40 -19.52 -5.37
N GLY A 451 0.42 -20.36 -6.40
CA GLY A 451 0.97 -21.72 -6.33
C GLY A 451 0.13 -22.77 -7.06
N HIS A 452 0.35 -24.03 -6.68
CA HIS A 452 -0.38 -25.19 -7.16
C HIS A 452 -1.70 -25.37 -6.39
N PRO A 453 -2.77 -25.96 -6.96
CA PRO A 453 -3.98 -26.29 -6.22
C PRO A 453 -3.70 -26.94 -4.86
N PHE A 454 -2.90 -28.01 -4.81
CA PHE A 454 -2.56 -28.71 -3.56
C PHE A 454 -1.58 -27.96 -2.61
N ARG A 455 -0.92 -26.89 -3.08
CA ARG A 455 0.03 -26.11 -2.28
C ARG A 455 0.19 -24.69 -2.82
N HIS A 456 -0.35 -23.71 -2.10
CA HIS A 456 -0.32 -22.29 -2.49
C HIS A 456 -0.40 -21.35 -1.29
N GLU A 457 0.12 -20.13 -1.41
CA GLU A 457 0.06 -19.12 -0.35
C GLU A 457 -0.57 -17.83 -0.83
N TYR A 458 -1.24 -17.13 0.08
CA TYR A 458 -1.56 -15.74 -0.16
C TYR A 458 -0.28 -14.90 -0.07
N THR A 459 0.07 -14.22 -1.15
CA THR A 459 1.30 -13.44 -1.24
C THR A 459 1.04 -12.09 -1.89
N VAL A 460 2.01 -11.19 -1.71
CA VAL A 460 2.00 -9.86 -2.26
C VAL A 460 3.29 -9.65 -3.05
N ILE A 461 3.13 -9.25 -4.31
CA ILE A 461 4.23 -9.17 -5.29
C ILE A 461 4.20 -7.81 -5.97
N GLY A 462 5.36 -7.21 -6.15
CA GLY A 462 5.52 -6.04 -7.01
C GLY A 462 6.80 -5.26 -6.74
N ARG A 463 7.10 -4.32 -7.63
CA ARG A 463 8.30 -3.46 -7.55
C ARG A 463 8.47 -2.79 -6.19
N LYS A 464 7.38 -2.33 -5.57
CA LYS A 464 7.42 -1.69 -4.25
C LYS A 464 7.80 -2.66 -3.13
N VAL A 465 7.32 -3.91 -3.18
CA VAL A 465 7.74 -4.98 -2.24
C VAL A 465 9.25 -5.19 -2.31
N ASN A 466 9.78 -5.30 -3.53
CA ASN A 466 11.21 -5.49 -3.76
C ASN A 466 12.02 -4.26 -3.35
N LEU A 467 11.53 -3.05 -3.65
CA LEU A 467 12.16 -1.80 -3.23
C LEU A 467 12.28 -1.74 -1.69
N ALA A 468 11.22 -2.01 -0.94
CA ALA A 468 11.27 -2.02 0.52
C ALA A 468 12.30 -3.02 1.08
N ALA A 469 12.38 -4.22 0.48
CA ALA A 469 13.40 -5.20 0.83
C ALA A 469 14.84 -4.69 0.52
N ARG A 470 15.03 -3.93 -0.56
CA ARG A 470 16.33 -3.31 -0.86
C ARG A 470 16.64 -2.14 0.07
N LEU A 471 15.65 -1.31 0.41
CA LEU A 471 15.85 -0.18 1.32
C LEU A 471 16.39 -0.62 2.69
N MET A 472 15.79 -1.66 3.30
CA MET A 472 16.27 -2.19 4.59
C MET A 472 17.69 -2.77 4.52
N MET A 473 18.16 -3.21 3.34
CA MET A 473 19.49 -3.80 3.16
C MET A 473 20.56 -2.76 2.84
N TYR A 474 20.24 -1.77 1.99
CA TYR A 474 21.20 -0.74 1.55
C TYR A 474 21.28 0.45 2.51
N TYR A 475 20.29 0.64 3.37
CA TYR A 475 20.27 1.65 4.43
C TYR A 475 20.13 1.00 5.81
N PRO A 476 21.17 0.29 6.28
CA PRO A 476 21.09 -0.45 7.54
C PRO A 476 21.02 0.48 8.75
N GLY A 477 20.32 0.05 9.79
CA GLY A 477 20.26 0.72 11.09
C GLY A 477 19.24 1.85 11.21
N ILE A 478 18.48 2.15 10.14
CA ILE A 478 17.53 3.26 10.11
C ILE A 478 16.15 2.84 9.58
N VAL A 479 15.17 3.72 9.73
CA VAL A 479 13.87 3.64 9.05
C VAL A 479 13.96 4.49 7.79
N SER A 480 13.86 3.83 6.64
CA SER A 480 13.95 4.45 5.31
C SER A 480 12.62 4.32 4.56
N CYS A 481 12.26 5.30 3.75
CA CYS A 481 11.07 5.25 2.90
C CYS A 481 11.27 5.87 1.51
N ASP A 482 10.43 5.47 0.56
CA ASP A 482 10.42 6.05 -0.79
C ASP A 482 9.68 7.41 -0.85
N GLU A 483 9.82 8.09 -1.99
CA GLU A 483 9.18 9.39 -2.27
C GLU A 483 7.65 9.34 -2.17
N GLU A 484 7.02 8.25 -2.62
CA GLU A 484 5.57 8.10 -2.52
C GLU A 484 5.11 7.96 -1.08
N THR A 485 5.77 7.14 -0.25
CA THR A 485 5.47 7.08 1.19
C THR A 485 5.71 8.43 1.87
N TYR A 486 6.84 9.11 1.59
CA TYR A 486 7.15 10.42 2.16
C TYR A 486 6.03 11.42 1.90
N ARG A 487 5.65 11.63 0.64
CA ARG A 487 4.54 12.52 0.30
C ARG A 487 3.24 12.06 0.94
N ASP A 488 2.83 10.81 0.67
CA ASP A 488 1.46 10.37 0.95
C ASP A 488 1.24 10.25 2.46
N SER A 489 2.31 10.23 3.26
CA SER A 489 2.25 10.36 4.72
C SER A 489 1.67 11.70 5.19
N LYS A 490 1.81 12.77 4.38
CA LYS A 490 1.45 14.15 4.74
C LYS A 490 2.05 14.61 6.09
N LEU A 491 3.12 13.94 6.50
CA LEU A 491 3.85 14.31 7.71
C LEU A 491 4.76 15.51 7.40
N PRO A 492 5.04 16.36 8.39
CA PRO A 492 5.86 17.54 8.16
C PRO A 492 7.26 17.19 7.63
N PRO A 493 7.84 17.97 6.69
CA PRO A 493 9.13 17.67 6.07
C PRO A 493 10.27 17.47 7.07
N TYR A 494 10.25 18.17 8.22
CA TYR A 494 11.27 18.06 9.25
C TYR A 494 11.30 16.72 10.00
N PHE A 495 10.31 15.84 9.78
CA PHE A 495 10.38 14.44 10.23
C PHE A 495 11.24 13.57 9.33
N PHE A 496 11.72 14.09 8.21
CA PHE A 496 12.48 13.35 7.22
C PHE A 496 13.83 13.99 6.95
N ASN A 497 14.77 13.16 6.51
CA ASN A 497 16.04 13.59 5.96
C ASN A 497 16.26 12.87 4.63
N GLU A 498 16.61 13.60 3.57
CA GLU A 498 16.93 13.00 2.28
C GLU A 498 18.22 12.16 2.38
N LEU A 499 18.20 10.95 1.82
CA LEU A 499 19.32 10.03 1.84
C LEU A 499 20.08 10.04 0.51
N PRO A 500 21.41 9.80 0.53
CA PRO A 500 22.20 9.72 -0.69
C PRO A 500 21.74 8.59 -1.61
N GLU A 501 21.70 8.86 -2.91
CA GLU A 501 21.33 7.86 -3.91
C GLU A 501 22.30 6.67 -3.92
N LYS A 502 21.75 5.45 -4.04
CA LYS A 502 22.51 4.21 -4.14
C LYS A 502 21.95 3.35 -5.27
N VAL A 503 22.86 2.80 -6.09
CA VAL A 503 22.49 1.79 -7.08
C VAL A 503 22.16 0.49 -6.37
N MET A 504 20.95 -0.02 -6.60
CA MET A 504 20.41 -1.21 -5.94
C MET A 504 20.17 -2.32 -6.96
N LYS A 505 20.62 -3.54 -6.66
CA LYS A 505 20.39 -4.71 -7.52
C LYS A 505 18.89 -4.93 -7.78
N GLY A 506 18.51 -4.99 -9.06
CA GLY A 506 17.13 -5.28 -9.50
C GLY A 506 16.15 -4.12 -9.37
N VAL A 507 16.62 -2.90 -9.07
CA VAL A 507 15.77 -1.71 -8.98
C VAL A 507 16.27 -0.66 -9.97
N ALA A 508 15.52 -0.45 -11.05
CA ALA A 508 15.70 0.70 -11.91
C ALA A 508 15.08 1.94 -11.25
N ASN A 509 15.77 3.08 -11.26
CA ASN A 509 15.30 4.39 -10.79
C ASN A 509 14.51 4.34 -9.46
N PRO A 510 15.19 4.14 -8.31
CA PRO A 510 14.53 4.03 -7.01
C PRO A 510 13.79 5.30 -6.57
N GLY A 511 14.09 6.44 -7.20
CA GLY A 511 13.64 7.75 -6.77
C GLY A 511 14.41 8.23 -5.54
N THR A 512 14.02 9.41 -5.04
CA THR A 512 14.57 9.96 -3.81
C THR A 512 14.13 9.12 -2.61
N ILE A 513 15.09 8.77 -1.75
CA ILE A 513 14.86 7.98 -0.54
C ILE A 513 15.02 8.88 0.68
N TYR A 514 14.17 8.69 1.68
CA TYR A 514 14.16 9.49 2.90
C TYR A 514 14.39 8.62 4.13
N GLN A 515 15.10 9.15 5.12
CA GLN A 515 15.13 8.63 6.47
C GLN A 515 14.03 9.28 7.29
N TYR A 516 13.23 8.49 8.01
CA TYR A 516 12.31 9.02 9.00
C TYR A 516 12.98 9.17 10.38
N LEU A 517 12.96 10.39 10.92
CA LEU A 517 13.63 10.78 12.16
C LEU A 517 12.73 10.66 13.40
N GLY A 518 11.43 10.48 13.21
CA GLY A 518 10.44 10.47 14.28
C GLY A 518 10.20 11.84 14.90
N ASN A 519 9.30 11.87 15.87
CA ASN A 519 8.91 13.09 16.54
C ASN A 519 9.87 13.38 17.71
N LYS A 520 10.88 14.22 17.48
CA LYS A 520 11.78 14.74 18.55
C LYS A 520 11.10 15.87 19.36
N GLU A 521 9.84 15.64 19.73
CA GLU A 521 8.90 16.59 20.33
C GLU A 521 9.39 17.20 21.66
N LYS A 522 10.41 16.60 22.29
CA LYS A 522 11.02 17.15 23.52
C LYS A 522 11.80 18.45 23.33
N THR A 523 11.96 18.98 22.11
CA THR A 523 12.74 20.21 21.86
C THR A 523 12.04 21.29 21.03
N THR A 524 11.06 20.95 20.18
CA THR A 524 10.46 21.88 19.21
C THR A 524 9.01 22.21 19.53
N ILE A 525 8.63 23.50 19.49
CA ILE A 525 7.27 24.00 19.73
C ILE A 525 6.84 24.85 18.53
N GLY A 526 5.55 24.84 18.17
CA GLY A 526 5.00 25.83 17.23
C GLY A 526 5.35 25.63 15.76
N LYS A 527 5.85 24.45 15.36
CA LYS A 527 6.26 24.15 13.97
C LYS A 527 5.12 23.56 13.12
N SER A 528 3.97 24.23 13.09
CA SER A 528 2.79 23.79 12.32
C SER A 528 2.39 24.81 11.26
N TYR A 529 3.36 25.30 10.48
CA TYR A 529 3.10 26.23 9.39
C TYR A 529 2.22 25.59 8.30
N LEU A 530 1.55 26.41 7.49
CA LEU A 530 0.84 25.92 6.32
C LEU A 530 1.81 25.14 5.41
N SER A 531 1.50 23.89 5.07
CA SER A 531 2.31 23.08 4.15
C SER A 531 2.17 23.55 2.70
N THR A 532 1.02 24.14 2.36
CA THR A 532 0.74 24.67 1.04
C THR A 532 1.24 26.10 0.94
N GLU A 533 2.24 26.34 0.08
CA GLU A 533 2.70 27.68 -0.24
C GLU A 533 2.03 28.21 -1.50
N ARG A 534 1.65 29.49 -1.47
CA ARG A 534 1.09 30.20 -2.60
C ARG A 534 2.21 30.64 -3.53
N ASN A 535 2.23 30.16 -4.77
CA ASN A 535 3.19 30.64 -5.76
C ASN A 535 2.85 32.10 -6.16
N PRO A 536 3.77 33.06 -5.99
CA PRO A 536 3.51 34.46 -6.30
C PRO A 536 3.08 34.71 -7.74
N ASN A 537 3.59 33.87 -8.65
CA ASN A 537 3.47 34.02 -10.10
C ASN A 537 2.16 33.48 -10.66
N TYR A 538 1.38 32.73 -9.86
CA TYR A 538 0.11 32.17 -10.33
C TYR A 538 -1.05 32.63 -9.44
N PRO A 539 -2.20 32.98 -10.03
CA PRO A 539 -3.39 33.33 -9.26
C PRO A 539 -4.11 32.08 -8.73
N LEU A 540 -4.94 32.27 -7.71
CA LEU A 540 -5.93 31.27 -7.30
C LEU A 540 -7.08 31.25 -8.33
N LEU A 541 -7.34 30.09 -8.93
CA LEU A 541 -8.34 29.95 -9.99
C LEU A 541 -9.71 29.52 -9.47
N GLY A 542 -10.78 30.17 -9.94
CA GLY A 542 -12.16 29.72 -9.75
C GLY A 542 -12.71 29.85 -8.32
N ARG A 543 -12.04 30.66 -7.49
CA ARG A 543 -12.38 30.94 -6.08
C ARG A 543 -12.55 32.42 -5.79
N GLU A 544 -12.85 33.20 -6.82
CA GLU A 544 -12.95 34.66 -6.74
C GLU A 544 -14.07 35.09 -5.79
N LYS A 545 -15.18 34.35 -5.76
CA LYS A 545 -16.34 34.62 -4.88
C LYS A 545 -15.98 34.42 -3.41
N GLU A 546 -15.29 33.33 -3.08
CA GLU A 546 -14.84 33.01 -1.73
C GLU A 546 -13.86 34.08 -1.22
N ILE A 547 -12.89 34.48 -2.06
CA ILE A 547 -11.94 35.57 -1.75
C ILE A 547 -12.64 36.93 -1.59
N GLU A 548 -13.65 37.22 -2.42
CA GLU A 548 -14.44 38.45 -2.31
C GLU A 548 -15.18 38.53 -0.96
N VAL A 549 -15.84 37.43 -0.55
CA VAL A 549 -16.51 37.35 0.76
C VAL A 549 -15.53 37.56 1.90
N PHE A 550 -14.34 36.95 1.83
CA PHE A 550 -13.27 37.17 2.80
C PHE A 550 -12.86 38.64 2.89
N ASN A 551 -12.56 39.28 1.76
CA ASN A 551 -12.13 40.67 1.71
C ASN A 551 -13.19 41.63 2.28
N ILE A 552 -14.48 41.39 1.97
CA ILE A 552 -15.59 42.20 2.50
C ILE A 552 -15.69 42.04 4.03
N ALA A 553 -15.62 40.80 4.52
CA ALA A 553 -15.70 40.52 5.95
C ALA A 553 -14.52 41.10 6.73
N LEU A 554 -13.29 40.96 6.23
CA LEU A 554 -12.08 41.50 6.84
C LEU A 554 -12.13 43.04 6.91
N LYS A 555 -12.51 43.70 5.80
CA LYS A 555 -12.67 45.17 5.78
C LYS A 555 -13.69 45.65 6.80
N ARG A 556 -14.85 44.98 6.89
CA ARG A 556 -15.88 45.30 7.89
C ARG A 556 -15.36 45.11 9.32
N PHE A 557 -14.64 44.03 9.58
CA PHE A 557 -14.04 43.77 10.88
C PHE A 557 -13.04 44.86 11.30
N ILE A 558 -12.14 45.25 10.39
CA ILE A 558 -11.14 46.30 10.66
C ILE A 558 -11.80 47.67 10.90
N ASN A 559 -12.85 48.00 10.13
CA ASN A 559 -13.54 49.28 10.24
C ASN A 559 -14.41 49.39 11.52
N CYS A 560 -14.78 48.28 12.15
CA CYS A 560 -15.61 48.26 13.36
C CYS A 560 -14.84 48.50 14.68
N LYS A 561 -13.55 48.89 14.63
CA LYS A 561 -12.69 49.07 15.82
C LYS A 561 -13.22 50.04 16.89
N SER A 562 -14.16 50.91 16.56
CA SER A 562 -14.64 51.98 17.45
C SER A 562 -15.94 51.64 18.22
N SER A 563 -16.57 50.48 18.00
CA SER A 563 -17.87 50.19 18.58
C SER A 563 -18.11 48.68 18.75
N ILE A 564 -17.86 48.16 19.95
CA ILE A 564 -18.15 46.77 20.38
C ILE A 564 -19.63 46.36 20.17
N GLN A 565 -20.51 47.31 19.84
CA GLN A 565 -21.95 47.11 19.63
C GLN A 565 -22.38 46.72 18.19
N LEU A 566 -21.49 46.76 17.18
CA LEU A 566 -21.88 46.40 15.81
C LEU A 566 -21.65 44.90 15.53
N ASN A 567 -22.73 44.25 15.06
CA ASN A 567 -22.86 42.85 14.68
C ASN A 567 -22.00 42.48 13.45
N CYS A 568 -20.68 42.62 13.55
CA CYS A 568 -19.73 42.30 12.49
C CYS A 568 -19.31 40.84 12.54
N HIS A 569 -19.07 40.26 11.36
CA HIS A 569 -18.57 38.89 11.25
C HIS A 569 -17.11 38.85 11.68
N ARG A 570 -16.78 37.87 12.54
CA ARG A 570 -15.47 37.69 13.17
C ARG A 570 -14.86 36.33 12.87
N ALA A 571 -15.61 35.44 12.22
CA ALA A 571 -15.11 34.16 11.74
C ALA A 571 -15.63 33.85 10.33
N ILE A 572 -14.79 33.21 9.51
CA ILE A 572 -15.19 32.54 8.27
C ILE A 572 -14.75 31.08 8.34
N ILE A 573 -15.68 30.18 8.04
CA ILE A 573 -15.42 28.75 8.01
C ILE A 573 -15.70 28.25 6.59
N TYR A 574 -14.66 27.73 5.94
CA TYR A 574 -14.72 27.03 4.67
C TYR A 574 -14.90 25.54 4.91
N GLU A 575 -16.08 25.01 4.65
CA GLU A 575 -16.38 23.57 4.74
C GLU A 575 -16.37 22.95 3.34
N GLY A 576 -15.69 21.82 3.18
CA GLY A 576 -15.81 21.03 1.97
C GLY A 576 -15.05 19.70 2.08
N PRO A 577 -15.33 18.71 1.22
CA PRO A 577 -14.59 17.44 1.23
C PRO A 577 -13.09 17.62 0.97
N SER A 578 -12.31 16.57 1.24
CA SER A 578 -10.87 16.54 0.91
C SER A 578 -10.65 16.72 -0.61
N GLY A 579 -9.59 17.41 -0.99
CA GLY A 579 -9.23 17.63 -2.40
C GLY A 579 -9.92 18.80 -3.12
N TYR A 580 -10.84 19.52 -2.47
CA TYR A 580 -11.58 20.65 -3.05
C TYR A 580 -10.78 21.97 -3.13
N GLY A 581 -9.49 21.98 -2.79
CA GLY A 581 -8.61 23.16 -2.87
C GLY A 581 -8.69 24.13 -1.68
N LYS A 582 -9.18 23.67 -0.51
CA LYS A 582 -9.32 24.51 0.69
C LYS A 582 -7.99 25.04 1.22
N SER A 583 -6.96 24.19 1.28
CA SER A 583 -5.62 24.57 1.76
C SER A 583 -4.99 25.66 0.88
N LEU A 584 -5.12 25.55 -0.44
CA LEU A 584 -4.66 26.57 -1.39
C LEU A 584 -5.44 27.89 -1.24
N LEU A 585 -6.75 27.81 -0.98
CA LEU A 585 -7.57 28.99 -0.66
C LEU A 585 -7.07 29.71 0.61
N LEU A 586 -6.73 28.96 1.66
CA LEU A 586 -6.16 29.53 2.89
C LEU A 586 -4.76 30.11 2.68
N ALA A 587 -3.93 29.47 1.85
CA ALA A 587 -2.62 29.99 1.48
C ALA A 587 -2.72 31.33 0.74
N GLU A 588 -3.67 31.46 -0.19
CA GLU A 588 -3.96 32.73 -0.88
C GLU A 588 -4.47 33.79 0.10
N ILE A 589 -5.39 33.44 1.00
CA ILE A 589 -5.88 34.35 2.04
C ILE A 589 -4.74 34.84 2.93
N ASN A 590 -3.85 33.94 3.36
CA ASN A 590 -2.66 34.29 4.15
C ASN A 590 -1.78 35.28 3.39
N PHE A 591 -1.46 34.98 2.12
CA PHE A 591 -0.67 35.86 1.26
C PHE A 591 -1.28 37.26 1.12
N LEU A 592 -2.57 37.35 0.80
CA LEU A 592 -3.27 38.63 0.62
C LEU A 592 -3.30 39.44 1.91
N THR A 593 -3.52 38.79 3.06
CA THR A 593 -3.63 39.44 4.36
C THR A 593 -2.28 39.97 4.85
N VAL A 594 -1.21 39.20 4.67
CA VAL A 594 0.17 39.64 4.98
C VAL A 594 0.57 40.80 4.06
N ARG A 595 0.24 40.75 2.77
CA ARG A 595 0.51 41.83 1.81
C ARG A 595 -0.21 43.14 2.15
N GLN A 596 -1.38 43.07 2.80
CA GLN A 596 -2.11 44.24 3.32
C GLN A 596 -1.51 44.80 4.63
N GLY A 597 -0.45 44.19 5.16
CA GLY A 597 0.25 44.66 6.37
C GLY A 597 -0.43 44.26 7.69
N HIS A 598 -1.32 43.26 7.67
CA HIS A 598 -1.97 42.77 8.88
C HIS A 598 -1.16 41.65 9.55
N ARG A 599 -1.27 41.53 10.87
CA ARG A 599 -0.61 40.45 11.61
C ARG A 599 -1.40 39.16 11.47
N VAL A 600 -0.77 38.14 10.89
CA VAL A 600 -1.37 36.83 10.64
C VAL A 600 -0.60 35.75 11.37
N VAL A 601 -1.33 34.84 12.01
CA VAL A 601 -0.80 33.54 12.47
C VAL A 601 -1.55 32.46 11.70
N ALA A 602 -0.83 31.78 10.81
CA ALA A 602 -1.40 30.75 9.95
C ALA A 602 -0.79 29.39 10.28
N MET A 603 -1.64 28.39 10.48
CA MET A 603 -1.21 27.04 10.81
C MET A 603 -2.05 25.98 10.09
N GLU A 604 -1.47 24.80 9.95
CA GLU A 604 -2.16 23.60 9.48
C GLU A 604 -2.11 22.52 10.56
N LEU A 605 -3.23 21.84 10.78
CA LEU A 605 -3.33 20.74 11.74
C LEU A 605 -3.39 19.39 11.04
N ALA A 606 -2.73 18.40 11.63
CA ALA A 606 -2.81 17.01 11.25
C ALA A 606 -3.68 16.22 12.24
N LYS A 607 -4.19 15.07 11.80
CA LYS A 607 -5.04 14.18 12.60
C LYS A 607 -4.48 13.84 13.98
N MET A 608 -3.16 13.71 14.09
CA MET A 608 -2.48 13.41 15.35
C MET A 608 -2.62 14.52 16.40
N ASN A 609 -2.75 15.77 15.97
CA ASN A 609 -2.81 16.93 16.87
C ASN A 609 -4.08 16.92 17.71
N LYS A 610 -5.18 16.35 17.18
CA LYS A 610 -6.45 16.17 17.91
C LYS A 610 -6.28 15.36 19.21
N THR A 611 -5.30 14.46 19.25
CA THR A 611 -5.05 13.59 20.42
C THR A 611 -4.09 14.20 21.45
N GLN A 612 -3.44 15.32 21.12
CA GLN A 612 -2.53 16.02 22.01
C GLN A 612 -3.27 17.20 22.68
N PRO A 613 -3.53 17.13 23.99
CA PRO A 613 -4.21 18.21 24.70
C PRO A 613 -3.45 19.54 24.57
N LEU A 614 -4.18 20.63 24.30
CA LEU A 614 -3.67 21.99 24.20
C LEU A 614 -2.70 22.24 23.03
N TYR A 615 -2.57 21.30 22.08
CA TYR A 615 -1.62 21.43 20.98
C TYR A 615 -1.89 22.66 20.12
N THR A 616 -3.15 22.89 19.75
CA THR A 616 -3.52 24.00 18.88
C THR A 616 -3.26 25.32 19.58
N MET A 617 -3.70 25.45 20.82
CA MET A 617 -3.46 26.62 21.66
C MET A 617 -1.96 26.89 21.85
N GLN A 618 -1.17 25.88 22.21
CA GLN A 618 0.27 25.97 22.38
C GLN A 618 0.94 26.47 21.10
N THR A 619 0.62 25.85 19.97
CA THR A 619 1.21 26.17 18.67
C THR A 619 0.83 27.59 18.25
N LEU A 620 -0.43 27.97 18.40
CA LEU A 620 -0.94 29.28 18.02
C LEU A 620 -0.25 30.39 18.81
N MET A 621 -0.19 30.22 20.13
CA MET A 621 0.46 31.19 20.99
C MET A 621 1.98 31.21 20.79
N ALA A 622 2.61 30.07 20.51
CA ALA A 622 4.04 30.00 20.21
C ALA A 622 4.40 30.78 18.94
N MET A 623 3.63 30.60 17.86
CA MET A 623 3.81 31.33 16.61
C MET A 623 3.48 32.82 16.76
N PHE A 624 2.42 33.15 17.50
CA PHE A 624 2.07 34.54 17.83
C PHE A 624 3.19 35.26 18.58
N LEU A 625 3.81 34.59 19.56
CA LEU A 625 4.92 35.11 20.36
C LEU A 625 6.29 34.95 19.66
N ARG A 626 6.37 34.33 18.48
CA ARG A 626 7.63 34.03 17.76
C ARG A 626 8.64 33.23 18.59
N ILE A 627 8.17 32.30 19.42
CA ILE A 627 9.02 31.36 20.16
C ILE A 627 9.18 30.00 19.45
N ASP A 628 8.46 29.82 18.35
CA ASP A 628 8.52 28.69 17.42
C ASP A 628 9.87 28.57 16.70
N VAL A 629 10.56 29.70 16.52
CA VAL A 629 11.90 29.77 15.89
C VAL A 629 13.05 29.51 16.88
N CYS A 630 12.77 29.51 18.18
CA CYS A 630 13.79 29.35 19.21
C CYS A 630 14.30 27.91 19.28
N LYS A 631 15.62 27.73 19.46
CA LYS A 631 16.26 26.41 19.51
C LYS A 631 16.24 25.77 20.91
N GLY A 632 16.10 26.57 21.97
CA GLY A 632 16.17 26.07 23.35
C GLY A 632 15.35 26.90 24.34
N TYR A 633 15.17 26.36 25.55
CA TYR A 633 14.33 26.96 26.58
C TYR A 633 14.80 28.35 27.03
N ALA A 634 16.12 28.56 27.17
CA ALA A 634 16.69 29.84 27.61
C ALA A 634 16.45 30.97 26.59
N GLU A 635 16.43 30.65 25.30
CA GLU A 635 16.09 31.60 24.24
C GLU A 635 14.60 31.94 24.28
N ARG A 636 13.72 30.93 24.49
CA ARG A 636 12.28 31.14 24.68
C ARG A 636 11.99 32.03 25.89
N GLU A 637 12.66 31.82 27.02
CA GLU A 637 12.49 32.63 28.23
C GLU A 637 12.79 34.11 27.98
N LYS A 638 13.92 34.42 27.33
CA LYS A 638 14.29 35.79 26.97
C LYS A 638 13.26 36.45 26.05
N VAL A 639 12.77 35.72 25.05
CA VAL A 639 11.75 36.24 24.12
C VAL A 639 10.43 36.51 24.84
N LEU A 640 10.01 35.62 25.74
CA LEU A 640 8.79 35.79 26.53
C LEU A 640 8.87 37.00 27.46
N GLN A 641 9.98 37.18 28.17
CA GLN A 641 10.23 38.36 29.03
C GLN A 641 10.19 39.67 28.23
N ASN A 642 10.79 39.68 27.04
CA ASN A 642 10.81 40.88 26.20
C ASN A 642 9.43 41.23 25.60
N LYS A 643 8.62 40.22 25.26
CA LYS A 643 7.33 40.42 24.60
C LYS A 643 6.15 40.62 25.54
N ILE A 644 6.26 40.16 26.78
CA ILE A 644 5.23 40.32 27.81
C ILE A 644 5.84 41.13 28.99
N PRO A 645 6.16 42.42 28.78
CA PRO A 645 6.75 43.24 29.83
C PRO A 645 5.73 43.56 30.94
N GLY A 646 6.21 43.73 32.18
CA GLY A 646 5.42 44.22 33.32
C GLY A 646 5.61 43.39 34.59
N ALA A 647 5.73 44.05 35.75
CA ALA A 647 6.03 43.41 37.03
C ALA A 647 4.95 42.39 37.48
N ASP A 648 3.67 42.65 37.19
CA ASP A 648 2.59 41.71 37.48
C ASP A 648 2.58 40.52 36.50
N ASN A 649 3.02 40.72 35.26
CA ASN A 649 3.13 39.65 34.27
C ASN A 649 4.30 38.71 34.57
N GLU A 650 5.42 39.24 35.08
CA GLU A 650 6.60 38.44 35.45
C GLU A 650 6.29 37.36 36.49
N LYS A 651 5.39 37.66 37.44
CA LYS A 651 4.94 36.71 38.48
C LYS A 651 4.13 35.54 37.90
N LEU A 652 3.49 35.73 36.75
CA LEU A 652 2.61 34.75 36.10
C LEU A 652 3.32 33.97 34.98
N LEU A 653 4.54 34.35 34.59
CA LEU A 653 5.31 33.64 33.55
C LEU A 653 5.54 32.16 33.86
N CYS A 654 5.59 31.76 35.13
CA CYS A 654 5.72 30.35 35.54
C CYS A 654 4.52 29.48 35.13
N LEU A 655 3.35 30.07 34.87
CA LEU A 655 2.18 29.34 34.31
C LEU A 655 2.45 28.82 32.89
N LEU A 656 3.45 29.38 32.19
CA LEU A 656 3.84 28.98 30.85
C LEU A 656 4.86 27.85 30.81
N ASN A 657 5.41 27.42 31.95
CA ASN A 657 6.47 26.39 32.00
C ASN A 657 6.07 25.09 31.30
N SER A 658 4.87 24.58 31.59
CA SER A 658 4.33 23.37 30.98
C SER A 658 3.91 23.58 29.53
N LEU A 659 3.46 24.79 29.18
CA LEU A 659 2.97 25.11 27.84
C LEU A 659 4.11 25.39 26.85
N PHE A 660 5.18 26.09 27.23
CA PHE A 660 6.25 26.48 26.31
C PHE A 660 7.61 25.82 26.60
N LEU A 661 7.63 24.79 27.45
CA LEU A 661 8.85 24.07 27.84
C LEU A 661 9.95 25.05 28.27
N VAL A 662 9.59 25.94 29.20
CA VAL A 662 10.43 26.97 29.85
C VAL A 662 10.50 26.72 31.35
N LYS A 663 11.43 27.38 32.05
CA LYS A 663 11.76 27.13 33.46
C LYS A 663 11.78 28.43 34.29
N PHE A 664 10.71 29.19 34.22
CA PHE A 664 10.54 30.33 35.13
C PHE A 664 10.32 29.85 36.57
N PRO A 665 10.90 30.53 37.58
CA PRO A 665 10.68 30.19 38.98
C PRO A 665 9.20 30.40 39.37
N PHE A 666 8.63 29.49 40.17
CA PHE A 666 7.27 29.64 40.66
C PHE A 666 7.15 30.83 41.60
N SER A 667 6.16 31.68 41.39
CA SER A 667 5.78 32.72 42.34
C SER A 667 5.03 32.12 43.54
N GLN A 668 5.01 32.86 44.65
CA GLN A 668 4.32 32.43 45.87
C GLN A 668 2.81 32.26 45.64
N GLU A 669 2.22 33.12 44.80
CA GLU A 669 0.81 33.10 44.42
C GLU A 669 0.46 31.82 43.65
N VAL A 670 1.25 31.47 42.62
CA VAL A 670 1.02 30.26 41.80
C VAL A 670 1.31 28.97 42.56
N SER A 671 2.26 28.99 43.51
CA SER A 671 2.60 27.82 44.33
C SER A 671 1.47 27.39 45.29
N LEU A 672 0.52 28.28 45.57
CA LEU A 672 -0.62 28.02 46.45
C LEU A 672 -1.90 27.64 45.69
N MET A 673 -1.89 27.72 44.35
CA MET A 673 -3.04 27.39 43.51
C MET A 673 -3.18 25.88 43.33
N ASP A 674 -4.42 25.40 43.28
CA ASP A 674 -4.73 24.04 42.83
C ASP A 674 -4.59 23.93 41.30
N PRO A 675 -4.46 22.70 40.75
CA PRO A 675 -4.27 22.49 39.32
C PRO A 675 -5.37 23.07 38.41
N GLU A 676 -6.63 23.10 38.85
CA GLU A 676 -7.71 23.66 38.03
C GLU A 676 -7.62 25.19 37.96
N THR A 677 -7.28 25.82 39.07
CA THR A 677 -7.04 27.27 39.13
C THR A 677 -5.85 27.68 38.28
N ILE A 678 -4.77 26.88 38.26
CA ILE A 678 -3.59 27.11 37.39
C ILE A 678 -3.99 27.16 35.91
N VAL A 679 -4.85 26.24 35.46
CA VAL A 679 -5.32 26.20 34.06
C VAL A 679 -6.14 27.45 33.74
N LYS A 680 -7.09 27.83 34.60
CA LYS A 680 -7.94 29.02 34.40
C LYS A 680 -7.12 30.31 34.36
N GLU A 681 -6.20 30.49 35.30
CA GLU A 681 -5.35 31.69 35.35
C GLU A 681 -4.36 31.74 34.18
N ARG A 682 -3.84 30.59 33.72
CA ARG A 682 -3.02 30.52 32.50
C ARG A 682 -3.80 30.99 31.27
N ASP A 683 -5.02 30.49 31.09
CA ASP A 683 -5.83 30.81 29.91
C ASP A 683 -6.22 32.29 29.92
N LYS A 684 -6.65 32.80 31.08
CA LYS A 684 -6.92 34.23 31.30
C LYS A 684 -5.69 35.11 31.05
N PHE A 685 -4.51 34.69 31.51
CA PHE A 685 -3.25 35.39 31.25
C PHE A 685 -2.95 35.48 29.75
N LEU A 686 -3.09 34.38 29.01
CA LEU A 686 -2.87 34.36 27.56
C LEU A 686 -3.93 35.17 26.79
N ILE A 687 -5.18 35.16 27.23
CA ILE A 687 -6.25 36.00 26.68
C ILE A 687 -5.91 37.49 26.87
N ASN A 688 -5.46 37.90 28.06
CA ASN A 688 -5.06 39.28 28.33
C ASN A 688 -3.89 39.73 27.42
N VAL A 689 -2.90 38.85 27.19
CA VAL A 689 -1.80 39.11 26.26
C VAL A 689 -2.32 39.34 24.83
N LEU A 690 -3.30 38.56 24.38
CA LEU A 690 -3.92 38.74 23.07
C LEU A 690 -4.72 40.05 23.00
N GLN A 691 -5.46 40.42 24.04
CA GLN A 691 -6.21 41.68 24.11
C GLN A 691 -5.30 42.89 23.92
N GLN A 692 -4.22 42.97 24.70
CA GLN A 692 -3.21 44.03 24.60
C GLN A 692 -2.57 44.13 23.20
N ALA A 693 -2.40 42.99 22.53
CA ALA A 693 -1.86 42.98 21.17
C ALA A 693 -2.88 43.49 20.14
N THR A 694 -4.15 43.12 20.28
CA THR A 694 -5.21 43.55 19.36
C THR A 694 -5.55 45.04 19.44
N GLU A 695 -5.24 45.71 20.56
CA GLU A 695 -5.30 47.17 20.68
C GLU A 695 -4.33 47.87 19.73
N LYS A 696 -3.16 47.28 19.49
CA LYS A 696 -2.10 47.85 18.64
C LYS A 696 -2.38 47.61 17.16
N GLU A 697 -2.76 46.39 16.79
CA GLU A 697 -2.95 45.98 15.40
C GLU A 697 -4.03 44.90 15.25
N PRO A 698 -4.76 44.82 14.12
CA PRO A 698 -5.69 43.72 13.88
C PRO A 698 -4.95 42.37 13.81
N LEU A 699 -5.50 41.36 14.49
CA LEU A 699 -4.93 40.01 14.51
C LEU A 699 -5.84 39.03 13.76
N VAL A 700 -5.25 38.31 12.80
CA VAL A 700 -5.93 37.29 11.99
C VAL A 700 -5.34 35.92 12.29
N PHE A 701 -6.20 34.97 12.64
CA PHE A 701 -5.83 33.56 12.80
C PHE A 701 -6.36 32.75 11.63
N ILE A 702 -5.48 32.00 10.98
CA ILE A 702 -5.82 31.09 9.88
C ILE A 702 -5.49 29.68 10.35
N ILE A 703 -6.50 28.81 10.42
CA ILE A 703 -6.34 27.41 10.86
C ILE A 703 -6.86 26.50 9.76
N ASP A 704 -5.95 25.83 9.06
CA ASP A 704 -6.31 24.76 8.13
C ASP A 704 -6.56 23.44 8.88
N GLN A 705 -7.44 22.62 8.34
CA GLN A 705 -7.89 21.35 8.92
C GLN A 705 -8.43 21.48 10.36
N ALA A 706 -9.23 22.52 10.63
CA ALA A 706 -9.75 22.87 11.96
C ALA A 706 -10.56 21.75 12.66
N HIS A 707 -11.02 20.74 11.92
CA HIS A 707 -11.66 19.54 12.50
C HIS A 707 -10.68 18.67 13.33
N TYR A 708 -9.37 18.94 13.27
CA TYR A 708 -8.34 18.32 14.10
C TYR A 708 -7.92 19.15 15.32
N ILE A 709 -8.60 20.25 15.62
CA ILE A 709 -8.40 20.99 16.87
C ILE A 709 -8.76 20.09 18.05
N ASP A 710 -7.87 20.01 19.04
CA ASP A 710 -8.05 19.27 20.29
C ASP A 710 -9.10 19.93 21.19
N MET A 711 -9.76 19.12 22.03
CA MET A 711 -10.90 19.57 22.84
C MET A 711 -10.55 20.75 23.76
N PRO A 712 -9.45 20.74 24.55
CA PRO A 712 -9.11 21.89 25.39
C PRO A 712 -8.82 23.16 24.59
N SER A 713 -8.21 23.04 23.40
CA SER A 713 -7.96 24.21 22.55
C SER A 713 -9.25 24.79 21.96
N TRP A 714 -10.30 24.00 21.74
CA TRP A 714 -11.61 24.53 21.36
C TRP A 714 -12.23 25.41 22.44
N ASP A 715 -12.07 25.04 23.71
CA ASP A 715 -12.56 25.82 24.85
C ASP A 715 -11.85 27.17 24.92
N PHE A 716 -10.52 27.16 24.84
CA PHE A 716 -9.71 28.37 24.77
C PHE A 716 -10.07 29.25 23.55
N LEU A 717 -10.17 28.67 22.35
CA LEU A 717 -10.53 29.42 21.13
C LEU A 717 -11.93 30.03 21.21
N ALA A 718 -12.89 29.34 21.83
CA ALA A 718 -14.23 29.88 22.03
C ALA A 718 -14.18 31.10 22.96
N GLU A 719 -13.44 31.03 24.06
CA GLU A 719 -13.27 32.17 24.98
C GLU A 719 -12.60 33.36 24.28
N VAL A 720 -11.50 33.13 23.55
CA VAL A 720 -10.81 34.16 22.77
C VAL A 720 -11.73 34.78 21.72
N PHE A 721 -12.52 33.97 21.01
CA PHE A 721 -13.43 34.45 19.97
C PHE A 721 -14.48 35.44 20.51
N PHE A 722 -15.03 35.19 21.71
CA PHE A 722 -16.04 36.07 22.30
C PHE A 722 -15.45 37.29 23.03
N THR A 723 -14.23 37.19 23.58
CA THR A 723 -13.64 38.22 24.45
C THR A 723 -12.61 39.13 23.78
N VAL A 724 -11.84 38.62 22.81
CA VAL A 724 -10.73 39.34 22.16
C VAL A 724 -11.13 39.71 20.74
N PRO A 725 -10.90 40.93 20.22
CA PRO A 725 -11.22 41.32 18.85
C PRO A 725 -10.21 40.72 17.85
N ILE A 726 -10.32 39.42 17.61
CA ILE A 726 -9.62 38.68 16.55
C ILE A 726 -10.54 38.38 15.36
N PHE A 727 -9.94 38.12 14.19
CA PHE A 727 -10.60 37.57 13.01
C PHE A 727 -10.12 36.14 12.74
N LEU A 728 -11.04 35.18 12.70
CA LEU A 728 -10.74 33.76 12.57
C LEU A 728 -11.11 33.23 11.17
N VAL A 729 -10.19 32.56 10.49
CA VAL A 729 -10.42 31.89 9.22
C VAL A 729 -10.10 30.42 9.40
N MET A 730 -11.05 29.54 9.12
CA MET A 730 -10.88 28.10 9.28
C MET A 730 -11.25 27.37 8.00
N ALA A 731 -10.51 26.30 7.67
CA ALA A 731 -10.95 25.30 6.71
C ALA A 731 -11.15 23.96 7.40
N GLN A 732 -12.22 23.25 7.05
CA GLN A 732 -12.50 21.94 7.61
C GLN A 732 -13.25 21.03 6.65
N SER A 733 -13.14 19.73 6.91
CA SER A 733 -14.01 18.72 6.31
C SER A 733 -15.32 18.63 7.10
N PRO A 734 -16.43 18.18 6.48
CA PRO A 734 -17.67 17.92 7.21
C PRO A 734 -17.42 16.92 8.35
N PHE A 735 -17.95 17.19 9.54
CA PHE A 735 -17.84 16.26 10.67
C PHE A 735 -18.55 14.94 10.32
N ARG A 736 -17.81 13.83 10.29
CA ARG A 736 -18.40 12.48 10.18
C ARG A 736 -19.06 12.12 11.53
N PHE A 737 -20.23 11.50 11.48
CA PHE A 737 -21.14 11.24 12.61
C PHE A 737 -20.56 10.42 13.79
N GLU A 738 -19.33 9.93 13.68
CA GLU A 738 -18.69 9.11 14.74
C GLU A 738 -18.23 9.91 15.96
N HIS A 739 -18.20 11.24 15.87
CA HIS A 739 -17.87 12.10 17.01
C HIS A 739 -18.88 13.23 17.14
N SER A 740 -19.50 13.34 18.31
CA SER A 740 -20.27 14.52 18.67
C SER A 740 -19.37 15.76 18.50
N VAL A 741 -19.84 16.72 17.71
CA VAL A 741 -19.13 18.01 17.56
C VAL A 741 -19.01 18.62 18.96
N TYR A 742 -17.80 19.00 19.35
CA TYR A 742 -17.55 19.53 20.69
C TYR A 742 -18.45 20.75 20.96
N PRO A 743 -19.03 20.89 22.17
CA PRO A 743 -19.93 22.00 22.49
C PRO A 743 -19.33 23.38 22.19
N SER A 744 -18.05 23.58 22.47
CA SER A 744 -17.34 24.84 22.23
C SER A 744 -17.12 25.15 20.75
N ALA A 745 -16.88 24.12 19.92
CA ALA A 745 -16.86 24.28 18.47
C ALA A 745 -18.24 24.70 17.94
N LEU A 746 -19.32 24.08 18.44
CA LEU A 746 -20.69 24.45 18.08
C LEU A 746 -21.04 25.90 18.44
N LYS A 747 -20.52 26.42 19.56
CA LYS A 747 -20.71 27.84 19.96
C LYS A 747 -20.15 28.80 18.91
N ILE A 748 -18.96 28.52 18.38
CA ILE A 748 -18.36 29.35 17.32
C ILE A 748 -19.13 29.17 16.01
N MET A 749 -19.43 27.93 15.62
CA MET A 749 -20.08 27.62 14.35
C MET A 749 -21.52 28.16 14.25
N LYS A 750 -22.30 28.10 15.35
CA LYS A 750 -23.68 28.61 15.40
C LYS A 750 -23.78 30.11 15.70
N SER A 751 -22.66 30.78 15.96
CA SER A 751 -22.66 32.22 16.24
C SER A 751 -23.09 33.02 15.01
N LYS A 752 -23.92 34.06 15.22
CA LYS A 752 -24.28 35.03 14.17
C LYS A 752 -23.08 35.80 13.61
N LYS A 753 -21.95 35.79 14.35
CA LYS A 753 -20.68 36.41 13.94
C LYS A 753 -19.84 35.51 13.02
N THR A 754 -20.31 34.32 12.67
CA THR A 754 -19.58 33.35 11.84
C THR A 754 -20.24 33.22 10.47
N PHE A 755 -19.45 33.35 9.41
CA PHE A 755 -19.88 33.02 8.05
C PHE A 755 -19.50 31.59 7.72
N TYR A 756 -20.47 30.84 7.20
CA TYR A 756 -20.28 29.49 6.74
C TYR A 756 -20.28 29.44 5.21
N ILE A 757 -19.19 28.96 4.63
CA ILE A 757 -19.02 28.87 3.18
C ILE A 757 -18.78 27.41 2.83
N GLN A 758 -19.72 26.82 2.10
CA GLN A 758 -19.53 25.49 1.53
C GLN A 758 -18.74 25.61 0.23
N VAL A 759 -17.53 25.07 0.24
CA VAL A 759 -16.63 25.02 -0.91
C VAL A 759 -17.11 23.93 -1.86
N LYS A 760 -17.56 24.34 -3.05
CA LYS A 760 -18.05 23.45 -4.11
C LYS A 760 -16.95 23.08 -5.10
N GLU A 761 -17.27 22.18 -6.02
CA GLU A 761 -16.43 21.83 -7.17
C GLU A 761 -16.12 23.06 -8.01
N LEU A 762 -14.97 23.06 -8.69
CA LEU A 762 -14.64 24.08 -9.68
C LEU A 762 -15.54 23.96 -10.91
N SER A 763 -15.83 25.09 -11.53
CA SER A 763 -16.55 25.09 -12.82
C SER A 763 -15.70 24.43 -13.90
N SER A 764 -16.34 23.74 -14.85
CA SER A 764 -15.67 23.10 -15.99
C SER A 764 -14.78 24.06 -16.79
N SER A 765 -15.14 25.35 -16.83
CA SER A 765 -14.37 26.38 -17.54
C SER A 765 -12.99 26.70 -16.94
N VAL A 766 -12.75 26.31 -15.67
CA VAL A 766 -11.49 26.59 -14.94
C VAL A 766 -10.52 25.41 -15.01
N ILE A 767 -11.01 24.21 -15.32
CA ILE A 767 -10.20 22.99 -15.36
C ILE A 767 -9.04 23.04 -16.37
N PRO A 768 -9.19 23.58 -17.59
CA PRO A 768 -8.08 23.73 -18.53
C PRO A 768 -6.98 24.65 -17.99
N ASP A 769 -7.38 25.77 -17.38
CA ASP A 769 -6.47 26.76 -16.79
C ASP A 769 -5.70 26.13 -15.62
N LEU A 770 -6.39 25.38 -14.76
CA LEU A 770 -5.77 24.63 -13.67
C LEU A 770 -4.77 23.61 -14.20
N ALA A 771 -5.12 22.86 -15.25
CA ALA A 771 -4.23 21.87 -15.83
C ALA A 771 -2.95 22.50 -16.40
N CYS A 772 -3.08 23.64 -17.09
CA CYS A 772 -1.96 24.40 -17.60
C CYS A 772 -1.05 24.91 -16.47
N GLN A 773 -1.63 25.47 -15.41
CA GLN A 773 -0.90 25.92 -14.22
C GLN A 773 -0.17 24.76 -13.51
N THR A 774 -0.81 23.59 -13.39
CA THR A 774 -0.23 22.40 -12.74
C THR A 774 0.94 21.81 -13.53
N LEU A 775 0.85 21.78 -14.86
CA LEU A 775 1.91 21.26 -15.73
C LEU A 775 3.01 22.30 -16.03
N GLY A 776 2.75 23.59 -15.79
CA GLY A 776 3.64 24.68 -16.20
C GLY A 776 3.66 24.90 -17.73
N VAL A 777 2.54 24.66 -18.40
CA VAL A 777 2.40 24.80 -19.86
C VAL A 777 1.47 25.94 -20.25
N ILE A 778 1.60 26.43 -21.49
CA ILE A 778 0.73 27.48 -22.04
C ILE A 778 -0.55 26.93 -22.67
N SER A 779 -0.58 25.65 -23.05
CA SER A 779 -1.74 25.01 -23.65
C SER A 779 -1.73 23.50 -23.44
N ILE A 780 -2.94 22.93 -23.43
CA ILE A 780 -3.19 21.49 -23.44
C ILE A 780 -4.07 21.11 -24.65
N PRO A 781 -4.02 19.85 -25.13
CA PRO A 781 -4.86 19.39 -26.23
C PRO A 781 -6.34 19.32 -25.82
N LYS A 782 -7.25 19.47 -26.80
CA LYS A 782 -8.70 19.53 -26.51
C LYS A 782 -9.25 18.22 -25.98
N GLU A 783 -8.67 17.11 -26.42
CA GLU A 783 -8.99 15.76 -25.98
C GLU A 783 -8.64 15.57 -24.50
N LEU A 784 -7.49 16.11 -24.07
CA LEU A 784 -7.07 16.10 -22.67
C LEU A 784 -7.98 16.99 -21.82
N GLU A 785 -8.37 18.17 -22.31
CA GLU A 785 -9.35 19.03 -21.64
C GLU A 785 -10.68 18.30 -21.38
N LEU A 786 -11.27 17.68 -22.41
CA LEU A 786 -12.56 16.99 -22.30
C LEU A 786 -12.50 15.85 -21.28
N LEU A 787 -11.43 15.06 -21.33
CA LEU A 787 -11.17 14.00 -20.37
C LEU A 787 -11.08 14.53 -18.94
N LEU A 788 -10.32 15.60 -18.71
CA LEU A 788 -10.14 16.17 -17.38
C LEU A 788 -11.47 16.70 -16.83
N ILE A 789 -12.29 17.34 -17.66
CA ILE A 789 -13.64 17.81 -17.27
C ILE A 789 -14.52 16.62 -16.86
N GLU A 790 -14.51 15.53 -17.65
CA GLU A 790 -15.32 14.35 -17.40
C GLU A 790 -14.87 13.56 -16.16
N ARG A 791 -13.54 13.38 -15.98
CA ARG A 791 -12.99 12.48 -14.96
C ARG A 791 -12.62 13.16 -13.64
N SER A 792 -12.32 14.46 -13.64
CA SER A 792 -12.03 15.19 -12.39
C SER A 792 -13.29 15.58 -11.61
N TYR A 793 -14.44 15.63 -12.27
CA TYR A 793 -15.71 16.13 -11.70
C TYR A 793 -15.60 17.54 -11.09
N GLY A 794 -14.63 18.34 -11.55
CA GLY A 794 -14.37 19.67 -10.99
C GLY A 794 -13.59 19.67 -9.66
N ILE A 795 -13.09 18.51 -9.22
CA ILE A 795 -12.30 18.40 -7.99
C ILE A 795 -10.82 18.64 -8.32
N PRO A 796 -10.18 19.70 -7.79
CA PRO A 796 -8.79 20.06 -8.10
C PRO A 796 -7.80 18.91 -7.92
N TYR A 797 -7.87 18.22 -6.78
CA TYR A 797 -6.99 17.10 -6.48
C TYR A 797 -7.12 15.94 -7.47
N TYR A 798 -8.33 15.71 -8.02
CA TYR A 798 -8.53 14.65 -9.02
C TYR A 798 -7.89 15.05 -10.35
N CYS A 799 -7.99 16.33 -10.73
CA CYS A 799 -7.32 16.86 -11.91
C CYS A 799 -5.79 16.73 -11.79
N GLU A 800 -5.22 17.14 -10.66
CA GLU A 800 -3.77 17.04 -10.39
C GLU A 800 -3.28 15.59 -10.43
N GLU A 801 -3.98 14.66 -9.77
CA GLU A 801 -3.60 13.25 -9.74
C GLU A 801 -3.76 12.56 -11.10
N LEU A 802 -4.77 12.95 -11.89
CA LEU A 802 -4.93 12.47 -13.26
C LEU A 802 -3.78 12.96 -14.14
N LEU A 803 -3.47 14.27 -14.13
CA LEU A 803 -2.35 14.83 -14.89
C LEU A 803 -1.02 14.19 -14.53
N ARG A 804 -0.77 14.04 -13.22
CA ARG A 804 0.40 13.33 -12.71
C ARG A 804 0.49 11.91 -13.24
N SER A 805 -0.62 11.17 -13.18
CA SER A 805 -0.68 9.80 -13.68
C SER A 805 -0.46 9.73 -15.18
N LEU A 806 -1.01 10.67 -15.95
CA LEU A 806 -0.80 10.71 -17.40
C LEU A 806 0.65 10.98 -17.77
N TYR A 807 1.29 11.91 -17.06
CA TYR A 807 2.70 12.24 -17.28
C TYR A 807 3.62 11.08 -16.88
N LEU A 808 3.43 10.48 -15.71
CA LEU A 808 4.27 9.37 -15.23
C LEU A 808 4.13 8.06 -16.04
N ASN A 809 3.06 7.93 -16.82
CA ASN A 809 2.85 6.79 -17.72
C ASN A 809 3.18 7.13 -19.18
N ASP A 810 3.87 8.24 -19.44
CA ASP A 810 4.29 8.70 -20.76
C ASP A 810 3.12 8.83 -21.77
N ILE A 811 1.91 9.14 -21.28
CA ILE A 811 0.72 9.39 -22.11
C ILE A 811 0.71 10.84 -22.61
N ILE A 812 1.22 11.76 -21.78
CA ILE A 812 1.40 13.16 -22.11
C ILE A 812 2.87 13.53 -21.98
N GLU A 813 3.35 14.38 -22.87
CA GLU A 813 4.70 14.90 -22.86
C GLU A 813 4.69 16.43 -22.92
N LEU A 814 5.75 17.04 -22.38
CA LEU A 814 5.93 18.49 -22.36
C LEU A 814 7.00 18.84 -23.39
N GLN A 815 6.60 19.55 -24.44
CA GLN A 815 7.49 19.98 -25.51
C GLN A 815 7.76 21.48 -25.40
N PRO A 816 9.01 21.94 -25.58
CA PRO A 816 9.33 23.37 -25.62
C PRO A 816 8.76 23.98 -26.92
N LEU A 817 8.27 25.21 -26.83
CA LEU A 817 7.79 25.99 -27.97
C LEU A 817 8.97 26.33 -28.89
N GLN A 818 8.90 25.95 -30.17
CA GLN A 818 9.97 26.22 -31.15
C GLN A 818 9.95 27.68 -31.64
N GLU A 819 11.13 28.20 -32.00
CA GLU A 819 11.38 29.60 -32.41
C GLU A 819 10.63 30.03 -33.69
N ASP A 820 10.26 29.09 -34.57
CA ASP A 820 9.67 29.37 -35.89
C ASP A 820 8.15 29.62 -35.87
N ALA A 821 7.52 29.70 -34.69
CA ALA A 821 6.07 29.80 -34.51
C ALA A 821 5.54 31.25 -34.34
N GLU A 822 6.23 32.27 -34.87
CA GLU A 822 5.75 33.66 -34.78
C GLU A 822 4.34 33.83 -35.38
N ASP A 823 4.04 33.14 -36.49
CA ASP A 823 2.74 33.21 -37.18
C ASP A 823 1.60 32.50 -36.41
N ASP A 824 1.93 31.54 -35.53
CA ASP A 824 0.95 30.78 -34.73
C ASP A 824 0.80 31.30 -33.29
N MET A 825 1.67 32.22 -32.84
CA MET A 825 1.67 32.72 -31.47
C MET A 825 0.38 33.45 -31.09
N ASP A 826 -0.21 34.24 -32.00
CA ASP A 826 -1.50 34.90 -31.75
C ASP A 826 -2.65 33.87 -31.61
N ILE A 827 -2.57 32.73 -32.29
CA ILE A 827 -3.54 31.63 -32.20
C ILE A 827 -3.36 30.88 -30.87
N ILE A 828 -2.11 30.57 -30.50
CA ILE A 828 -1.75 29.88 -29.25
C ILE A 828 -2.10 30.75 -28.04
N LEU A 829 -1.78 32.05 -28.08
CA LEU A 829 -2.16 33.02 -27.04
C LEU A 829 -3.67 33.21 -26.95
N ASN A 830 -4.41 33.19 -28.06
CA ASN A 830 -5.87 33.23 -28.01
C ASN A 830 -6.47 31.99 -27.35
N LYS A 831 -5.86 30.81 -27.56
CA LYS A 831 -6.22 29.54 -26.90
C LYS A 831 -5.63 29.37 -25.49
N SER A 832 -4.70 30.25 -25.09
CA SER A 832 -4.03 30.16 -23.79
C SER A 832 -4.96 30.50 -22.62
N PRO A 833 -4.69 29.93 -21.43
CA PRO A 833 -5.42 30.21 -20.21
C PRO A 833 -5.65 31.69 -19.94
N LYS A 834 -6.82 32.03 -19.39
CA LYS A 834 -7.19 33.43 -19.12
C LYS A 834 -6.19 34.13 -18.18
N PHE A 835 -5.56 33.38 -17.28
CA PHE A 835 -4.58 33.95 -16.35
C PHE A 835 -3.28 34.40 -17.04
N LEU A 836 -2.86 33.73 -18.13
CA LEU A 836 -1.67 34.12 -18.90
C LEU A 836 -1.89 35.41 -19.66
N LYS A 837 -3.13 35.69 -20.10
CA LYS A 837 -3.50 36.95 -20.78
C LYS A 837 -3.35 38.18 -19.88
N ASN A 838 -3.50 38.01 -18.56
CA ASN A 838 -3.29 39.06 -17.57
C ASN A 838 -1.85 39.15 -17.07
N PHE A 839 -1.02 38.14 -17.36
CA PHE A 839 0.39 38.12 -17.01
C PHE A 839 1.19 38.80 -18.11
N ASN A 840 2.12 39.69 -17.75
CA ASN A 840 3.01 40.39 -18.69
C ASN A 840 4.08 39.45 -19.31
N ALA A 841 3.75 38.16 -19.48
CA ALA A 841 4.60 37.13 -20.09
C ALA A 841 4.99 37.53 -21.53
N LEU A 842 4.07 38.18 -22.26
CA LEU A 842 4.31 38.75 -23.58
C LEU A 842 5.41 39.84 -23.58
N GLY A 843 5.49 40.65 -22.51
CA GLY A 843 6.50 41.70 -22.38
C GLY A 843 7.89 41.19 -22.03
N LEU A 844 7.96 40.06 -21.32
CA LEU A 844 9.21 39.35 -21.02
C LEU A 844 9.70 38.55 -22.23
N TRP A 845 8.79 37.94 -22.98
CA TRP A 845 9.11 37.18 -24.20
C TRP A 845 9.52 38.09 -25.38
N LYS A 846 8.84 39.24 -25.58
CA LYS A 846 9.24 40.22 -26.62
C LYS A 846 10.63 40.82 -26.40
N LYS A 847 11.07 40.99 -25.13
CA LYS A 847 12.44 41.43 -24.81
C LYS A 847 13.50 40.36 -25.09
N HIS A 848 13.10 39.10 -25.21
CA HIS A 848 13.98 37.96 -25.43
C HIS A 848 14.31 37.74 -26.91
N ILE A 849 13.36 37.99 -27.83
CA ILE A 849 13.58 37.89 -29.29
C ILE A 849 14.69 38.82 -29.79
N GLU A 850 14.94 39.93 -29.09
CA GLU A 850 16.02 40.87 -29.43
C GLU A 850 17.41 40.40 -28.94
N SER A 851 17.50 39.35 -28.11
CA SER A 851 18.74 38.89 -27.47
C SER A 851 19.11 37.44 -27.80
N GLN A 852 19.49 37.23 -29.07
CA GLN A 852 20.47 36.25 -29.59
C GLN A 852 20.11 34.80 -29.99
N LYS A 853 20.72 34.48 -31.14
CA LYS A 853 21.16 33.18 -31.66
C LYS A 853 22.24 32.54 -30.76
N SER A 854 22.00 31.35 -30.21
CA SER A 854 22.88 30.16 -30.27
C SER A 854 22.74 29.19 -29.07
N ALA A 855 22.44 27.92 -29.40
CA ALA A 855 23.02 26.68 -28.88
C ALA A 855 22.68 26.16 -27.45
N SER A 856 21.69 25.26 -27.42
CA SER A 856 21.77 23.84 -27.05
C SER A 856 22.44 23.38 -25.74
N GLN A 857 21.63 23.02 -24.72
CA GLN A 857 21.70 21.76 -23.93
C GLN A 857 20.58 21.73 -22.86
N TRP A 858 19.72 20.70 -22.85
CA TRP A 858 18.67 20.55 -21.81
C TRP A 858 18.60 19.11 -21.27
N GLN A 859 18.80 18.95 -19.95
CA GLN A 859 18.56 17.72 -19.19
C GLN A 859 17.14 17.78 -18.59
N LEU A 860 16.33 16.76 -18.88
CA LEU A 860 14.93 16.64 -18.43
C LEU A 860 14.84 16.45 -16.90
N MET A 861 14.13 17.36 -16.23
CA MET A 861 13.86 17.34 -14.79
C MET A 861 12.44 16.86 -14.44
N ASN A 862 12.37 16.16 -13.31
CA ASN A 862 11.22 15.58 -12.62
C ASN A 862 9.97 16.50 -12.52
N PRO A 863 8.73 15.98 -12.74
CA PRO A 863 7.45 16.71 -12.64
C PRO A 863 7.01 17.03 -11.19
N ARG A 864 7.97 17.08 -10.27
CA ARG A 864 7.80 17.67 -8.92
C ARG A 864 8.87 18.67 -8.55
N LYS A 865 10.01 18.68 -9.25
CA LYS A 865 10.98 19.77 -9.17
C LYS A 865 10.68 20.88 -10.20
N VAL A 866 9.43 20.99 -10.66
CA VAL A 866 8.90 22.22 -11.28
C VAL A 866 8.63 23.32 -10.24
N MET A 867 8.75 23.02 -8.93
CA MET A 867 8.58 24.01 -7.85
C MET A 867 9.64 23.94 -6.73
N SER A 868 10.92 23.77 -7.05
CA SER A 868 12.00 24.15 -6.13
C SER A 868 13.02 24.99 -6.88
N LEU A 869 12.93 26.31 -6.66
CA LEU A 869 13.94 27.30 -7.02
C LEU A 869 15.19 27.05 -6.19
N GLU A 870 16.28 26.67 -6.84
CA GLU A 870 17.61 27.14 -6.44
C GLU A 870 18.26 27.80 -7.66
N ASP A 871 18.32 29.13 -7.58
CA ASP A 871 19.27 30.05 -8.21
C ASP A 871 19.83 29.73 -9.62
N ARG A 872 19.38 30.51 -10.61
CA ARG A 872 20.18 31.46 -11.43
C ARG A 872 19.50 31.70 -12.77
N ASP A 873 19.37 32.97 -13.17
CA ASP A 873 19.38 33.50 -14.54
C ASP A 873 19.24 32.51 -15.72
N GLN A 874 18.14 31.74 -15.79
CA GLN A 874 17.91 30.76 -16.84
C GLN A 874 16.62 31.07 -17.62
N GLU A 875 16.80 31.08 -18.93
CA GLU A 875 15.89 31.38 -20.04
C GLU A 875 14.46 30.84 -19.83
N THR A 876 13.45 31.70 -19.97
CA THR A 876 12.04 31.32 -19.81
C THR A 876 11.52 30.61 -21.07
N ILE A 877 11.89 29.34 -21.25
CA ILE A 877 11.33 28.50 -22.30
C ILE A 877 9.87 28.17 -21.95
N LEU A 878 8.95 28.48 -22.87
CA LEU A 878 7.53 28.13 -22.74
C LEU A 878 7.31 26.70 -23.23
N PHE A 879 6.49 25.93 -22.52
CA PHE A 879 6.16 24.54 -22.88
C PHE A 879 4.70 24.39 -23.30
N THR A 880 4.45 23.48 -24.24
CA THR A 880 3.11 22.99 -24.62
C THR A 880 2.99 21.52 -24.26
N CYS A 881 1.82 21.09 -23.79
CA CYS A 881 1.55 19.68 -23.54
C CYS A 881 0.99 19.03 -24.80
N ASN A 882 1.54 17.89 -25.20
CA ASN A 882 1.04 17.06 -26.29
C ASN A 882 0.71 15.64 -25.78
N ILE A 883 -0.19 14.95 -26.48
CA ILE A 883 -0.47 13.53 -26.25
C ILE A 883 0.52 12.74 -27.10
N THR A 884 1.17 11.74 -26.51
CA THR A 884 2.14 10.90 -27.23
C THR A 884 1.45 10.03 -28.29
N ASP A 885 2.15 9.66 -29.36
CA ASP A 885 1.60 8.83 -30.45
C ASP A 885 1.04 7.47 -29.96
N THR A 886 1.52 7.00 -28.82
CA THR A 886 1.08 5.77 -28.14
C THR A 886 -0.06 5.98 -27.13
N GLY A 887 -0.40 7.23 -26.81
CA GLY A 887 -1.34 7.62 -25.77
C GLY A 887 -2.80 7.45 -26.17
N ASN A 888 -3.49 6.45 -25.61
CA ASN A 888 -4.94 6.28 -25.79
C ASN A 888 -5.71 6.82 -24.57
N LEU A 889 -6.40 7.95 -24.75
CA LEU A 889 -7.17 8.60 -23.69
C LEU A 889 -8.50 7.91 -23.34
N GLN A 890 -8.98 6.94 -24.13
CA GLN A 890 -10.30 6.33 -23.90
C GLN A 890 -10.33 5.41 -22.66
N ASN A 891 -9.20 4.78 -22.33
CA ASN A 891 -9.11 3.77 -21.25
C ASN A 891 -8.00 4.11 -20.25
N ILE A 892 -8.02 5.33 -19.70
CA ILE A 892 -7.05 5.73 -18.68
C ILE A 892 -7.41 5.08 -17.34
N PRO A 893 -6.49 4.33 -16.72
CA PRO A 893 -6.70 3.76 -15.40
C PRO A 893 -6.82 4.87 -14.35
N LEU A 894 -7.65 4.65 -13.35
CA LEU A 894 -7.75 5.56 -12.21
C LEU A 894 -6.40 5.61 -11.47
N PRO A 895 -5.86 6.81 -11.16
CA PRO A 895 -4.63 6.96 -10.37
C PRO A 895 -4.71 6.18 -9.06
N PHE A 896 -3.59 5.57 -8.64
CA PHE A 896 -3.55 4.69 -7.47
C PHE A 896 -3.92 5.39 -6.15
N THR A 897 -3.62 6.68 -6.03
CA THR A 897 -4.03 7.54 -4.90
C THR A 897 -5.55 7.65 -4.81
N LEU A 898 -6.22 7.98 -5.91
CA LEU A 898 -7.68 8.03 -6.01
C LEU A 898 -8.31 6.65 -5.79
N LYS A 899 -7.71 5.60 -6.36
CA LYS A 899 -8.10 4.20 -6.12
C LYS A 899 -7.99 3.87 -4.62
N GLY A 900 -6.93 4.32 -3.95
CA GLY A 900 -6.72 4.12 -2.52
C GLY A 900 -7.82 4.75 -1.66
N ILE A 901 -8.26 5.98 -2.00
CA ILE A 901 -9.36 6.67 -1.31
C ILE A 901 -10.68 5.91 -1.50
N ALA A 902 -11.00 5.51 -2.73
CA ALA A 902 -12.21 4.75 -3.03
C ALA A 902 -12.23 3.39 -2.31
N LEU A 903 -11.08 2.70 -2.28
CA LEU A 903 -10.92 1.43 -1.58
C LEU A 903 -11.04 1.58 -0.06
N ALA A 904 -10.49 2.64 0.54
CA ALA A 904 -10.64 2.89 1.97
C ALA A 904 -12.11 3.08 2.36
N GLN A 905 -12.89 3.76 1.52
CA GLN A 905 -14.34 3.89 1.74
C GLN A 905 -15.05 2.56 1.56
N LEU A 906 -14.72 1.80 0.52
CA LEU A 906 -15.35 0.50 0.25
C LEU A 906 -15.05 -0.53 1.36
N ASP A 907 -13.80 -0.60 1.83
CA ASP A 907 -13.38 -1.51 2.90
C ASP A 907 -13.95 -1.11 4.27
N TYR A 908 -14.37 0.16 4.45
CA TYR A 908 -15.10 0.60 5.64
C TYR A 908 -16.56 0.14 5.66
N MET A 909 -17.14 -0.13 4.48
CA MET A 909 -18.52 -0.56 4.35
C MET A 909 -18.69 -2.01 4.79
N SER A 910 -19.87 -2.32 5.34
CA SER A 910 -20.27 -3.70 5.64
C SER A 910 -20.29 -4.56 4.35
N PRO A 911 -20.16 -5.90 4.45
CA PRO A 911 -20.21 -6.77 3.27
C PRO A 911 -21.47 -6.58 2.41
N THR A 912 -22.61 -6.28 3.03
CA THR A 912 -23.88 -6.04 2.33
C THR A 912 -23.84 -4.71 1.56
N GLU A 913 -23.33 -3.64 2.17
CA GLU A 913 -23.15 -2.34 1.52
C GLU A 913 -22.18 -2.43 0.35
N GLN A 914 -21.05 -3.15 0.51
CA GLN A 914 -20.09 -3.37 -0.56
C GLN A 914 -20.71 -4.06 -1.77
N ILE A 915 -21.54 -5.09 -1.55
CA ILE A 915 -22.24 -5.78 -2.64
C ILE A 915 -23.18 -4.79 -3.35
N VAL A 916 -23.99 -4.04 -2.60
CA VAL A 916 -24.92 -3.05 -3.16
C VAL A 916 -24.19 -2.01 -4.01
N VAL A 917 -23.10 -1.44 -3.49
CA VAL A 917 -22.31 -0.41 -4.18
C VAL A 917 -21.60 -0.99 -5.41
N LYS A 918 -21.03 -2.20 -5.33
CA LYS A 918 -20.40 -2.88 -6.48
C LYS A 918 -21.42 -3.15 -7.58
N THR A 919 -22.60 -3.65 -7.23
CA THR A 919 -23.68 -3.90 -8.20
C THR A 919 -24.17 -2.59 -8.81
N ALA A 920 -24.41 -1.57 -7.99
CA ALA A 920 -24.81 -0.25 -8.47
C ALA A 920 -23.78 0.37 -9.44
N ALA A 921 -22.49 0.23 -9.14
CA ALA A 921 -21.41 0.73 -10.00
C ALA A 921 -21.39 0.05 -11.38
N VAL A 922 -21.77 -1.22 -11.48
CA VAL A 922 -21.91 -1.94 -12.76
C VAL A 922 -23.11 -1.44 -13.56
N ILE A 923 -24.22 -1.08 -12.89
CA ILE A 923 -25.40 -0.51 -13.55
C ILE A 923 -25.09 0.88 -14.11
N GLY A 924 -24.41 1.72 -13.34
CA GLY A 924 -23.96 3.05 -13.75
C GLY A 924 -24.21 4.14 -12.69
N GLN A 925 -23.90 5.40 -13.04
CA GLN A 925 -24.00 6.55 -12.12
C GLN A 925 -25.43 6.86 -11.66
N THR A 926 -26.45 6.41 -12.39
CA THR A 926 -27.85 6.55 -12.03
C THR A 926 -28.55 5.23 -12.28
N PHE A 927 -29.23 4.72 -11.28
CA PHE A 927 -29.91 3.43 -11.33
C PHE A 927 -31.24 3.50 -10.59
N THR A 928 -32.15 2.59 -10.92
CA THR A 928 -33.42 2.45 -10.20
C THR A 928 -33.26 1.39 -9.10
N THR A 929 -33.98 1.56 -7.99
CA THR A 929 -34.00 0.58 -6.90
C THR A 929 -34.53 -0.78 -7.36
N LYS A 930 -35.44 -0.80 -8.34
CA LYS A 930 -35.95 -2.03 -8.97
C LYS A 930 -34.85 -2.80 -9.70
N LEU A 931 -34.07 -2.14 -10.56
CA LEU A 931 -33.00 -2.80 -11.31
C LEU A 931 -31.91 -3.35 -10.38
N LEU A 932 -31.56 -2.58 -9.35
CA LEU A 932 -30.63 -3.03 -8.32
C LEU A 932 -31.13 -4.27 -7.57
N HIS A 933 -32.43 -4.33 -7.26
CA HIS A 933 -33.04 -5.50 -6.61
C HIS A 933 -32.92 -6.78 -7.46
N PHE A 934 -33.09 -6.70 -8.79
CA PHE A 934 -32.99 -7.85 -9.69
C PHE A 934 -31.57 -8.40 -9.88
N ILE A 935 -30.53 -7.56 -9.74
CA ILE A 935 -29.13 -7.95 -10.04
C ILE A 935 -28.39 -8.45 -8.79
N ILE A 936 -28.80 -8.01 -7.59
CA ILE A 936 -28.14 -8.41 -6.35
C ILE A 936 -28.26 -9.92 -6.12
N PRO A 937 -27.19 -10.60 -5.61
CA PRO A 937 -27.24 -12.04 -5.33
C PRO A 937 -28.38 -12.45 -4.38
N LYS A 938 -29.06 -13.56 -4.72
CA LYS A 938 -30.15 -14.15 -3.92
C LYS A 938 -29.70 -14.31 -2.46
N GLY A 939 -30.51 -13.79 -1.52
CA GLY A 939 -30.24 -13.79 -0.07
C GLY A 939 -29.87 -12.43 0.53
N SER A 940 -29.43 -11.46 -0.28
CA SER A 940 -29.18 -10.07 0.19
C SER A 940 -30.40 -9.15 0.09
N GLU A 941 -31.47 -9.60 -0.56
CA GLU A 941 -32.69 -8.82 -0.87
C GLU A 941 -33.38 -8.25 0.38
N LYS A 942 -33.51 -9.04 1.45
CA LYS A 942 -34.16 -8.62 2.71
C LYS A 942 -33.42 -7.48 3.41
N LYS A 943 -32.13 -7.28 3.11
CA LYS A 943 -31.28 -6.24 3.69
C LYS A 943 -31.14 -5.02 2.77
N LEU A 944 -31.74 -5.00 1.59
CA LEU A 944 -31.53 -3.93 0.60
C LEU A 944 -32.04 -2.55 1.06
N ALA A 945 -33.27 -2.48 1.58
CA ALA A 945 -33.85 -1.21 2.06
C ALA A 945 -33.05 -0.57 3.21
N PRO A 946 -32.70 -1.28 4.31
CA PRO A 946 -31.87 -0.69 5.36
C PRO A 946 -30.46 -0.34 4.87
N THR A 947 -29.89 -1.12 3.94
CA THR A 947 -28.59 -0.83 3.33
C THR A 947 -28.64 0.46 2.50
N LEU A 948 -29.66 0.65 1.65
CA LEU A 948 -29.84 1.88 0.88
C LEU A 948 -30.02 3.10 1.79
N MET A 949 -30.78 2.97 2.89
CA MET A 949 -30.89 4.05 3.87
C MET A 949 -29.54 4.40 4.52
N SER A 950 -28.73 3.39 4.87
CA SER A 950 -27.36 3.60 5.38
C SER A 950 -26.48 4.34 4.36
N LEU A 951 -26.51 3.91 3.09
CA LEU A 951 -25.74 4.50 2.00
C LEU A 951 -26.17 5.94 1.65
N VAL A 952 -27.47 6.26 1.79
CA VAL A 952 -28.00 7.63 1.64
C VAL A 952 -27.59 8.51 2.83
N LYS A 953 -27.70 7.99 4.05
CA LYS A 953 -27.27 8.71 5.27
C LYS A 953 -25.78 9.03 5.25
N SER A 954 -24.96 8.12 4.73
CA SER A 954 -23.51 8.30 4.55
C SER A 954 -23.14 9.12 3.29
N ARG A 955 -24.12 9.60 2.52
CA ARG A 955 -23.95 10.37 1.27
C ARG A 955 -23.12 9.65 0.19
N ILE A 956 -23.11 8.32 0.20
CA ILE A 956 -22.51 7.52 -0.88
C ILE A 956 -23.45 7.50 -2.09
N ILE A 957 -24.76 7.44 -1.85
CA ILE A 957 -25.80 7.51 -2.88
C ILE A 957 -26.71 8.68 -2.56
N GLU A 958 -27.14 9.41 -3.59
CA GLU A 958 -28.12 10.49 -3.46
C GLU A 958 -29.32 10.27 -4.38
N CYS A 959 -30.47 10.83 -3.99
CA CYS A 959 -31.66 10.79 -4.83
C CYS A 959 -31.49 11.74 -6.03
N ALA A 960 -31.38 11.19 -7.23
CA ALA A 960 -31.24 11.94 -8.47
C ALA A 960 -32.35 12.98 -8.69
N ALA A 961 -33.56 12.75 -8.14
CA ALA A 961 -34.70 13.68 -8.26
C ALA A 961 -34.52 14.99 -7.47
N ARG A 962 -33.64 15.06 -6.46
CA ARG A 962 -33.41 16.29 -5.66
C ARG A 962 -32.58 17.37 -6.38
N LYS A 963 -31.82 17.03 -7.43
CA LYS A 963 -30.98 18.01 -8.16
C LYS A 963 -31.78 19.11 -8.89
N LYS A 964 -33.10 18.99 -9.03
CA LYS A 964 -33.95 19.99 -9.71
C LYS A 964 -34.52 21.10 -8.81
N VAL A 965 -34.38 21.03 -7.47
CA VAL A 965 -34.93 22.07 -6.58
C VAL A 965 -33.83 23.07 -6.21
N VAL A 966 -33.76 24.18 -6.94
CA VAL A 966 -33.07 25.41 -6.49
C VAL A 966 -33.74 25.84 -5.18
N ARG A 967 -33.07 25.60 -4.05
CA ARG A 967 -33.59 25.99 -2.73
C ARG A 967 -33.34 27.48 -2.49
N SER A 968 -34.33 28.30 -2.82
CA SER A 968 -34.57 29.58 -2.14
C SER A 968 -35.07 29.32 -0.71
N PRO A 969 -34.73 30.17 0.28
CA PRO A 969 -35.15 29.98 1.65
C PRO A 969 -36.52 30.63 1.89
N THR A 970 -37.61 29.86 1.80
CA THR A 970 -38.92 30.30 2.32
C THR A 970 -39.73 29.11 2.83
N LEU A 971 -40.42 29.35 3.95
CA LEU A 971 -41.21 28.42 4.76
C LEU A 971 -42.55 27.98 4.12
N TYR A 972 -43.07 26.88 4.68
CA TYR A 972 -44.46 26.36 4.76
C TYR A 972 -44.97 25.28 3.76
N GLU A 973 -45.24 24.12 4.39
CA GLU A 973 -46.41 23.23 4.39
C GLU A 973 -47.16 22.75 3.11
N THR A 974 -47.41 21.43 3.18
CA THR A 974 -48.47 20.59 2.58
C THR A 974 -48.50 20.35 1.07
N ASP A 975 -48.22 19.09 0.68
CA ASP A 975 -49.26 18.23 0.08
C ASP A 975 -48.84 16.75 0.08
N THR A 976 -49.54 15.95 0.87
CA THR A 976 -49.40 14.48 0.94
C THR A 976 -50.44 13.84 0.02
N LYS A 977 -49.99 13.19 -1.07
CA LYS A 977 -50.62 11.99 -1.72
C LYS A 977 -49.91 11.66 -3.04
N ASN A 978 -48.81 10.90 -2.97
CA ASN A 978 -48.28 9.95 -3.98
C ASN A 978 -46.76 9.67 -3.84
N THR A 979 -46.26 9.45 -2.62
CA THR A 979 -44.87 9.03 -2.41
C THR A 979 -44.75 7.51 -2.35
N LYS A 980 -44.68 6.87 -3.52
CA LYS A 980 -44.06 5.54 -3.62
C LYS A 980 -42.57 5.69 -3.25
N PHE A 981 -42.20 5.27 -2.03
CA PHE A 981 -40.84 5.05 -1.52
C PHE A 981 -39.72 5.98 -2.05
N CYS A 982 -39.72 7.26 -1.69
CA CYS A 982 -38.48 8.06 -1.64
C CYS A 982 -37.89 7.91 -0.24
N PHE A 983 -36.73 7.29 -0.09
CA PHE A 983 -36.00 7.14 1.19
C PHE A 983 -35.39 8.48 1.70
N CYS A 984 -35.98 9.60 1.29
CA CYS A 984 -35.36 10.93 1.28
C CYS A 984 -35.85 11.82 2.44
N ASP A 985 -36.99 11.49 3.03
CA ASP A 985 -37.74 12.33 3.97
C ASP A 985 -37.80 11.72 5.38
N VAL A 986 -36.64 11.40 5.96
CA VAL A 986 -36.54 11.04 7.37
C VAL A 986 -35.71 12.10 8.08
N SER A 987 -36.35 12.92 8.90
CA SER A 987 -35.71 13.84 9.86
C SER A 987 -34.99 13.03 10.96
N PRO A 988 -33.93 13.57 11.60
CA PRO A 988 -33.07 12.80 12.51
C PRO A 988 -33.71 12.33 13.83
N ASP A 989 -34.93 12.76 14.17
CA ASP A 989 -35.46 12.68 15.54
C ASP A 989 -36.66 11.73 15.74
N GLU A 990 -37.02 10.89 14.77
CA GLU A 990 -38.12 9.92 14.95
C GLU A 990 -37.59 8.48 15.03
N THR A 991 -37.45 7.97 16.26
CA THR A 991 -37.39 6.55 16.55
C THR A 991 -38.77 5.92 16.33
N PRO A 992 -38.91 4.80 15.59
CA PRO A 992 -40.20 4.13 15.48
C PRO A 992 -40.50 3.43 16.81
N GLU A 993 -41.50 3.96 17.52
CA GLU A 993 -42.11 3.28 18.66
C GLU A 993 -42.66 1.91 18.22
N SER A 994 -42.40 0.91 19.05
CA SER A 994 -42.91 -0.45 18.95
C SER A 994 -44.43 -0.45 19.07
N GLY A 995 -45.14 -0.56 17.95
CA GLY A 995 -46.58 -0.77 17.89
C GLY A 995 -46.96 -2.18 18.32
N GLU A 996 -47.83 -2.24 19.33
CA GLU A 996 -48.35 -3.41 20.02
C GLU A 996 -49.11 -4.40 19.13
N ARG A 997 -49.16 -5.65 19.60
CA ARG A 997 -49.95 -6.76 19.06
C ARG A 997 -51.44 -6.39 19.06
N GLY A 998 -52.04 -6.31 17.87
CA GLY A 998 -53.48 -6.39 17.68
C GLY A 998 -53.81 -7.65 16.89
N GLU A 999 -54.36 -8.65 17.57
CA GLU A 999 -55.06 -9.77 16.96
C GLU A 999 -56.30 -9.25 16.24
N GLU A 1000 -56.39 -9.43 14.92
CA GLU A 1000 -57.70 -9.44 14.25
C GLU A 1000 -57.78 -10.55 13.20
N LYS A 1001 -58.99 -11.11 13.15
CA LYS A 1001 -59.35 -12.44 12.70
C LYS A 1001 -59.40 -12.54 11.18
N GLY A 1002 -59.27 -13.78 10.72
CA GLY A 1002 -59.18 -14.14 9.32
C GLY A 1002 -60.40 -13.74 8.48
N LYS A 1003 -60.09 -13.43 7.22
CA LYS A 1003 -60.89 -13.82 6.06
C LYS A 1003 -59.93 -14.26 4.97
N GLY A 1004 -60.03 -15.52 4.58
CA GLY A 1004 -59.32 -16.05 3.43
C GLY A 1004 -59.87 -15.45 2.14
N ILE A 1005 -58.98 -15.16 1.21
CA ILE A 1005 -59.25 -15.10 -0.22
C ILE A 1005 -58.05 -15.76 -0.92
N GLU A 1006 -58.40 -16.58 -1.90
CA GLU A 1006 -57.63 -17.60 -2.58
C GLU A 1006 -56.39 -17.08 -3.31
N MET A 1007 -55.41 -18.00 -3.43
CA MET A 1007 -54.28 -17.89 -4.33
C MET A 1007 -54.79 -18.06 -5.76
N GLU A 1008 -54.64 -17.04 -6.60
CA GLU A 1008 -54.51 -17.21 -8.04
C GLU A 1008 -53.05 -16.97 -8.43
N GLU A 1009 -52.48 -18.02 -8.98
CA GLU A 1009 -51.23 -18.04 -9.72
C GLU A 1009 -51.37 -17.15 -10.96
N GLU A 1010 -50.50 -16.15 -11.12
CA GLU A 1010 -50.18 -15.63 -12.45
C GLU A 1010 -48.66 -15.50 -12.56
N GLU A 1011 -48.12 -16.33 -13.45
CA GLU A 1011 -46.74 -16.34 -13.93
C GLU A 1011 -46.39 -15.02 -14.63
N ALA A 1012 -45.31 -14.35 -14.21
CA ALA A 1012 -44.42 -13.53 -15.04
C ALA A 1012 -43.12 -13.17 -14.28
#